data_AF-A0AB38YVZ2-F1
#
_entry.id   AF-A0AB38YVZ2-F1
#
_cell.length_a   1.000
_cell.length_b   1.000
_cell.length_c   1.000
_cell.angle_alpha   90.00
_cell.angle_beta   90.00
_cell.angle_gamma   90.00
#
_symmetry.space_group_name_H-M   'P 1'
#
loop_
_entity.id
_entity.type
_entity.pdbx_description
1 polymer ?
#
loop_
_entity_poly.entity_id
_entity_poly.type
_entity_poly.pdbx_seq_one_letter_code
_entity_poly.pdbx_strand_id
1 'polypeptide(L)'
;MQKKYTLILGGFLSLGLLHGCNDSNDQEQTQNYIITDNNPNSCNQLASNGSTVVVGSGQAGDPSAPEPASAYRLGLKAKTSDQYMVVANTPLATKAGCDVLKAGGSAVDAAIAVQAVLGLVEPQSSTIAGSAFMMYYDAKTQKVTAYDGRETAPAAANEYYLIRQNIDDASSPAPVPSARRSGRSIGVPGVMRMLEMAHNEHGKLKWNQLFDNSVQLAEGGFKVPGRLAAAIQSNAASLALDANAVKTYFHPDGTAYAVGETMTNQDYARTIRTIAANGAQAMYSGPIAQAIVNKAQQSVGDDAAKTPITPSLMTLNDLSNYQAKKRDAICFTYRSQYHVCTMPPPSSGGIAVAQTLGILENFDLASYAPTQPENEGGVPSVMGVHLVSEAERLAYADRDKYVADTDFVALPAQGISSMIDKAYLKKRAGLINTEKSMGVATAGDFNSSAAIDKTVEHGTTQFTIVDAYGNVVSMTSTVESSMGSFHMVDGFLLTNQLTDFSAQPMDSSGNLVANRVQPNKRPRSTMAPTLVFKGTAPGDFYMATGSPGGGTIIQYVVKTLVGALDWKLDAQQATSLVNFGATNSATTNVDSSNTSLDLKALVAGLEAKGHKINSAAQSSGVATIMRIAVQNQKAKYVGGVDPRREGIVLGNGAL
;
A
#
# COMPACT_ATOMS: atom_id res chain seq x y z
N MET A 1 -46.16 41.10 40.97
CA MET A 1 -46.67 40.31 42.12
C MET A 1 -47.64 39.25 41.59
N GLN A 2 -47.11 38.33 40.78
CA GLN A 2 -46.89 36.89 41.04
C GLN A 2 -48.18 36.04 41.14
N LYS A 3 -48.65 35.61 39.96
CA LYS A 3 -49.70 34.59 39.70
C LYS A 3 -49.07 33.20 39.83
N LYS A 4 -49.55 32.33 40.72
CA LYS A 4 -50.61 31.30 40.59
C LYS A 4 -50.35 30.21 39.53
N TYR A 5 -50.07 29.02 40.07
CA TYR A 5 -50.13 27.69 39.47
C TYR A 5 -51.58 27.19 39.29
N THR A 6 -51.70 26.18 38.43
CA THR A 6 -52.77 25.17 38.32
C THR A 6 -53.98 25.52 37.44
N LEU A 7 -54.11 24.77 36.33
CA LEU A 7 -55.38 24.51 35.67
C LEU A 7 -55.53 22.99 35.46
N ILE A 8 -56.67 22.46 35.86
CA ILE A 8 -57.18 21.10 35.62
C ILE A 8 -58.48 21.25 34.79
N LEU A 9 -58.70 20.33 33.84
CA LEU A 9 -59.97 19.67 33.39
C LEU A 9 -59.60 18.94 32.06
N GLY A 10 -59.74 17.61 31.87
CA GLY A 10 -60.92 16.74 31.95
C GLY A 10 -61.74 16.89 30.66
N GLY A 11 -62.09 15.91 29.81
CA GLY A 11 -61.93 14.45 29.66
C GLY A 11 -62.90 14.02 28.52
N PHE A 12 -62.77 12.83 27.90
CA PHE A 12 -63.91 11.99 27.44
C PHE A 12 -63.46 10.60 26.91
N LEU A 13 -64.33 9.63 27.14
CA LEU A 13 -64.23 8.16 26.99
C LEU A 13 -64.13 7.66 25.53
N SER A 14 -63.50 6.48 25.32
CA SER A 14 -64.19 5.23 24.93
C SER A 14 -63.26 4.02 24.69
N LEU A 15 -63.70 2.86 25.22
CA LEU A 15 -63.51 1.44 24.82
C LEU A 15 -62.16 1.00 24.21
N GLY A 16 -61.50 -0.10 24.58
CA GLY A 16 -61.88 -1.31 25.29
C GLY A 16 -61.04 -2.47 24.71
N LEU A 17 -60.42 -3.28 25.59
CA LEU A 17 -59.78 -4.59 25.37
C LEU A 17 -58.54 -4.65 24.46
N LEU A 18 -57.39 -5.04 25.05
CA LEU A 18 -56.62 -6.25 24.68
C LEU A 18 -55.38 -6.42 25.59
N HIS A 19 -55.38 -7.54 26.33
CA HIS A 19 -54.27 -8.33 26.87
C HIS A 19 -52.93 -7.65 27.17
N GLY A 20 -52.65 -7.47 28.47
CA GLY A 20 -51.29 -7.33 28.97
C GLY A 20 -50.59 -8.69 29.12
N CYS A 21 -49.33 -8.74 28.68
CA CYS A 21 -48.32 -9.62 29.24
C CYS A 21 -47.02 -8.81 29.38
N ASN A 22 -46.77 -8.44 30.64
CA ASN A 22 -45.51 -8.30 31.37
C ASN A 22 -44.20 -8.08 30.59
N ASP A 23 -43.54 -6.99 30.99
CA ASP A 23 -42.14 -6.65 30.73
C ASP A 23 -41.17 -7.80 31.06
N SER A 24 -40.32 -8.14 30.10
CA SER A 24 -38.99 -8.68 30.37
C SER A 24 -37.97 -7.95 29.50
N ASN A 25 -37.01 -7.34 30.19
CA ASN A 25 -35.77 -6.79 29.65
C ASN A 25 -35.16 -7.68 28.56
N ASP A 26 -35.34 -7.32 27.28
CA ASP A 26 -34.42 -7.72 26.24
C ASP A 26 -33.32 -6.66 26.17
N GLN A 27 -32.30 -6.85 26.99
CA GLN A 27 -30.97 -6.39 26.61
C GLN A 27 -30.65 -7.04 25.27
N GLU A 28 -30.60 -6.25 24.19
CA GLU A 28 -29.99 -6.64 22.93
C GLU A 28 -28.54 -7.08 23.19
N GLN A 29 -28.36 -8.37 23.46
CA GLN A 29 -27.09 -9.05 23.30
C GLN A 29 -26.79 -8.99 21.80
N THR A 30 -25.92 -8.08 21.39
CA THR A 30 -25.34 -8.08 20.05
C THR A 30 -24.52 -9.36 19.88
N GLN A 31 -25.16 -10.43 19.45
CA GLN A 31 -24.51 -11.64 18.98
C GLN A 31 -23.63 -11.25 17.78
N ASN A 32 -22.31 -11.31 17.97
CA ASN A 32 -21.32 -11.20 16.90
C ASN A 32 -21.41 -12.43 16.00
N TYR A 33 -22.39 -12.46 15.09
CA TYR A 33 -22.51 -13.56 14.13
C TYR A 33 -21.31 -13.55 13.17
N ILE A 34 -20.59 -14.68 13.10
CA ILE A 34 -19.56 -14.95 12.10
C ILE A 34 -20.28 -15.37 10.81
N ILE A 35 -20.01 -14.69 9.69
CA ILE A 35 -20.60 -15.01 8.38
C ILE A 35 -19.64 -15.93 7.63
N THR A 36 -19.85 -17.25 7.73
CA THR A 36 -19.05 -18.25 7.00
C THR A 36 -19.63 -18.50 5.61
N ASP A 37 -18.75 -18.66 4.61
CA ASP A 37 -19.13 -19.06 3.25
C ASP A 37 -18.84 -20.55 3.02
N ASN A 38 -19.92 -21.33 2.90
CA ASN A 38 -19.87 -22.77 2.69
C ASN A 38 -19.87 -23.17 1.20
N ASN A 39 -19.82 -22.22 0.26
CA ASN A 39 -19.76 -22.52 -1.16
C ASN A 39 -18.39 -23.13 -1.51
N PRO A 40 -18.32 -24.38 -2.00
CA PRO A 40 -17.05 -25.02 -2.35
C PRO A 40 -16.32 -24.31 -3.50
N ASN A 41 -17.05 -23.57 -4.34
CA ASN A 41 -16.49 -22.84 -5.47
C ASN A 41 -15.92 -21.46 -5.10
N SER A 42 -16.24 -20.92 -3.93
CA SER A 42 -15.67 -19.65 -3.48
C SER A 42 -14.17 -19.73 -3.29
N CYS A 43 -13.49 -18.62 -3.59
CA CYS A 43 -12.03 -18.49 -3.54
C CYS A 43 -11.27 -19.38 -4.54
N ASN A 44 -11.93 -19.76 -5.63
CA ASN A 44 -11.33 -20.45 -6.75
C ASN A 44 -11.38 -19.59 -8.01
N GLN A 45 -10.49 -19.87 -8.96
CA GLN A 45 -10.48 -19.20 -10.25
C GLN A 45 -11.21 -20.03 -11.31
N LEU A 46 -11.82 -19.38 -12.29
CA LEU A 46 -12.28 -20.01 -13.52
C LEU A 46 -11.16 -20.02 -14.57
N ALA A 47 -10.81 -21.21 -15.05
CA ALA A 47 -9.94 -21.39 -16.21
C ALA A 47 -10.66 -20.96 -17.51
N SER A 48 -9.89 -20.80 -18.59
CA SER A 48 -10.41 -20.36 -19.90
C SER A 48 -11.47 -21.28 -20.51
N ASN A 49 -11.46 -22.57 -20.14
CA ASN A 49 -12.46 -23.57 -20.52
C ASN A 49 -13.70 -23.58 -19.60
N GLY A 50 -13.78 -22.69 -18.61
CA GLY A 50 -14.87 -22.58 -17.64
C GLY A 50 -14.77 -23.53 -16.44
N SER A 51 -13.73 -24.37 -16.34
CA SER A 51 -13.54 -25.23 -15.17
C SER A 51 -13.01 -24.45 -13.97
N THR A 52 -13.44 -24.81 -12.77
CA THR A 52 -12.93 -24.24 -11.51
C THR A 52 -11.56 -24.82 -11.17
N VAL A 53 -10.60 -23.95 -10.84
CA VAL A 53 -9.24 -24.31 -10.44
C VAL A 53 -8.92 -23.69 -9.09
N VAL A 54 -8.33 -24.49 -8.19
CA VAL A 54 -7.88 -24.04 -6.87
C VAL A 54 -6.51 -23.39 -7.03
N VAL A 55 -6.34 -22.17 -6.53
CA VAL A 55 -5.06 -21.48 -6.56
C VAL A 55 -4.03 -22.22 -5.72
N GLY A 56 -2.87 -22.53 -6.28
CA GLY A 56 -1.81 -23.28 -5.60
C GLY A 56 -1.90 -24.81 -5.76
N SER A 57 -2.89 -25.34 -6.49
CA SER A 57 -3.05 -26.79 -6.66
C SER A 57 -2.08 -27.44 -7.66
N GLY A 58 -1.34 -26.64 -8.44
CA GLY A 58 -0.45 -27.11 -9.52
C GLY A 58 -1.16 -27.76 -10.71
N GLN A 59 -2.48 -27.54 -10.84
CA GLN A 59 -3.28 -28.10 -11.94
C GLN A 59 -3.24 -27.19 -13.16
N ALA A 60 -3.63 -27.71 -14.33
CA ALA A 60 -3.73 -26.89 -15.54
C ALA A 60 -4.70 -25.71 -15.32
N GLY A 61 -4.24 -24.49 -15.60
CA GLY A 61 -5.01 -23.26 -15.36
C GLY A 61 -4.87 -22.68 -13.95
N ASP A 62 -3.99 -23.23 -13.09
CA ASP A 62 -3.67 -22.64 -11.79
C ASP A 62 -2.91 -21.32 -11.98
N PRO A 63 -3.41 -20.18 -11.47
CA PRO A 63 -2.77 -18.89 -11.67
C PRO A 63 -1.45 -18.75 -10.90
N SER A 64 -1.20 -19.60 -9.90
CA SER A 64 0.08 -19.66 -9.20
C SER A 64 1.15 -20.42 -10.00
N ALA A 65 0.75 -21.13 -11.08
CA ALA A 65 1.70 -21.67 -12.02
C ALA A 65 2.44 -20.50 -12.68
N PRO A 66 3.78 -20.55 -12.77
CA PRO A 66 4.52 -19.39 -13.23
C PRO A 66 4.27 -19.07 -14.70
N GLU A 67 4.10 -17.78 -15.00
CA GLU A 67 4.24 -17.23 -16.34
C GLU A 67 5.71 -16.79 -16.58
N PRO A 68 6.19 -16.66 -17.83
CA PRO A 68 7.45 -15.98 -18.13
C PRO A 68 7.49 -14.57 -17.50
N ALA A 69 8.69 -14.00 -17.30
CA ALA A 69 8.93 -12.73 -16.60
C ALA A 69 7.84 -11.67 -16.83
N SER A 70 7.45 -10.94 -15.77
CA SER A 70 6.34 -9.97 -15.70
C SER A 70 6.15 -9.15 -16.98
N ALA A 71 5.40 -9.73 -17.90
CA ALA A 71 4.94 -9.09 -19.12
C ALA A 71 3.57 -8.50 -18.86
N TYR A 72 3.17 -7.54 -19.69
CA TYR A 72 1.81 -7.04 -19.65
C TYR A 72 0.84 -8.16 -20.04
N ARG A 73 -0.05 -8.56 -19.13
CA ARG A 73 -1.10 -9.57 -19.39
C ARG A 73 -2.29 -8.94 -20.09
N LEU A 74 -2.64 -9.46 -21.26
CA LEU A 74 -3.79 -9.00 -22.05
C LEU A 74 -5.06 -9.79 -21.72
N GLY A 75 -6.21 -9.16 -21.90
CA GLY A 75 -7.52 -9.79 -21.83
C GLY A 75 -8.12 -9.86 -20.42
N LEU A 76 -7.54 -9.15 -19.44
CA LEU A 76 -8.11 -9.11 -18.10
C LEU A 76 -9.46 -8.38 -18.11
N LYS A 77 -10.44 -8.96 -17.42
CA LYS A 77 -11.80 -8.42 -17.30
C LYS A 77 -12.18 -8.28 -15.84
N ALA A 78 -13.01 -7.27 -15.57
CA ALA A 78 -13.55 -7.03 -14.24
C ALA A 78 -14.26 -8.28 -13.71
N LYS A 79 -13.96 -8.65 -12.45
CA LYS A 79 -14.57 -9.80 -11.78
C LYS A 79 -15.58 -9.31 -10.74
N THR A 80 -16.71 -9.99 -10.60
CA THR A 80 -17.79 -9.54 -9.69
C THR A 80 -18.02 -10.53 -8.56
N SER A 81 -18.22 -10.04 -7.33
CA SER A 81 -18.60 -10.86 -6.19
C SER A 81 -19.70 -10.19 -5.37
N ASP A 82 -20.56 -10.99 -4.73
CA ASP A 82 -21.75 -10.50 -4.03
C ASP A 82 -21.52 -10.21 -2.53
N GLN A 83 -20.49 -10.79 -1.90
CA GLN A 83 -20.30 -10.71 -0.45
C GLN A 83 -18.95 -10.15 0.00
N TYR A 84 -17.86 -10.66 -0.56
CA TYR A 84 -16.51 -10.26 -0.17
C TYR A 84 -15.56 -10.44 -1.36
N MET A 85 -14.44 -9.72 -1.33
CA MET A 85 -13.49 -9.73 -2.43
C MET A 85 -12.08 -9.39 -1.94
N VAL A 86 -11.07 -10.04 -2.54
CA VAL A 86 -9.65 -9.80 -2.31
C VAL A 86 -8.98 -9.56 -3.65
N VAL A 87 -8.16 -8.51 -3.71
CA VAL A 87 -7.24 -8.25 -4.82
C VAL A 87 -5.85 -8.03 -4.24
N ALA A 88 -4.91 -8.91 -4.57
CA ALA A 88 -3.51 -8.79 -4.16
C ALA A 88 -2.57 -9.10 -5.34
N ASN A 89 -1.31 -8.69 -5.22
CA ASN A 89 -0.33 -8.77 -6.31
C ASN A 89 0.28 -10.16 -6.54
N THR A 90 -0.11 -11.17 -5.76
CA THR A 90 0.20 -12.57 -6.04
C THR A 90 -1.04 -13.46 -5.87
N PRO A 91 -1.16 -14.54 -6.66
CA PRO A 91 -2.26 -15.49 -6.54
C PRO A 91 -2.35 -16.12 -5.15
N LEU A 92 -1.22 -16.57 -4.60
CA LEU A 92 -1.15 -17.26 -3.31
C LEU A 92 -1.56 -16.34 -2.16
N ALA A 93 -1.16 -15.07 -2.18
CA ALA A 93 -1.60 -14.11 -1.17
C ALA A 93 -3.09 -13.79 -1.30
N THR A 94 -3.59 -13.62 -2.53
CA THR A 94 -5.03 -13.40 -2.79
C THR A 94 -5.85 -14.58 -2.24
N LYS A 95 -5.39 -15.82 -2.46
CA LYS A 95 -6.02 -17.04 -1.95
C LYS A 95 -6.06 -17.07 -0.43
N ALA A 96 -4.94 -16.78 0.24
CA ALA A 96 -4.86 -16.78 1.69
C ALA A 96 -5.85 -15.79 2.34
N GLY A 97 -5.95 -14.57 1.80
CA GLY A 97 -6.95 -13.60 2.26
C GLY A 97 -8.37 -14.08 2.01
N CYS A 98 -8.64 -14.65 0.83
CA CYS A 98 -9.97 -15.14 0.48
C CYS A 98 -10.40 -16.31 1.39
N ASP A 99 -9.49 -17.24 1.71
CA ASP A 99 -9.77 -18.36 2.61
C ASP A 99 -10.15 -17.90 4.02
N VAL A 100 -9.50 -16.84 4.52
CA VAL A 100 -9.85 -16.24 5.80
C VAL A 100 -11.24 -15.59 5.77
N LEU A 101 -11.58 -14.87 4.69
CA LEU A 101 -12.93 -14.31 4.52
C LEU A 101 -13.99 -15.41 4.39
N LYS A 102 -13.67 -16.49 3.67
CA LYS A 102 -14.53 -17.67 3.52
C LYS A 102 -14.81 -18.33 4.88
N ALA A 103 -13.80 -18.37 5.76
CA ALA A 103 -13.93 -18.84 7.14
C ALA A 103 -14.64 -17.83 8.08
N GLY A 104 -15.10 -16.68 7.56
CA GLY A 104 -15.86 -15.67 8.29
C GLY A 104 -15.03 -14.59 9.00
N GLY A 105 -13.73 -14.49 8.66
CA GLY A 105 -12.86 -13.43 9.13
C GLY A 105 -13.22 -12.04 8.58
N SER A 106 -12.72 -11.01 9.24
CA SER A 106 -12.84 -9.63 8.78
C SER A 106 -11.81 -9.27 7.70
N ALA A 107 -11.94 -8.07 7.13
CA ALA A 107 -10.95 -7.54 6.19
C ALA A 107 -9.56 -7.40 6.83
N VAL A 108 -9.50 -7.16 8.15
CA VAL A 108 -8.23 -7.11 8.90
C VAL A 108 -7.65 -8.51 9.12
N ASP A 109 -8.48 -9.50 9.46
CA ASP A 109 -8.04 -10.90 9.54
C ASP A 109 -7.42 -11.36 8.22
N ALA A 110 -8.09 -11.07 7.11
CA ALA A 110 -7.62 -11.39 5.77
C ALA A 110 -6.33 -10.64 5.41
N ALA A 111 -6.19 -9.37 5.83
CA ALA A 111 -4.96 -8.58 5.62
C ALA A 111 -3.74 -9.22 6.31
N ILE A 112 -3.92 -9.83 7.48
CA ILE A 112 -2.85 -10.53 8.21
C ILE A 112 -2.38 -11.76 7.44
N ALA A 113 -3.31 -12.58 6.97
CA ALA A 113 -2.99 -13.76 6.16
C ALA A 113 -2.30 -13.39 4.85
N VAL A 114 -2.80 -12.34 4.17
CA VAL A 114 -2.19 -11.78 2.96
C VAL A 114 -0.75 -11.32 3.25
N GLN A 115 -0.53 -10.52 4.31
CA GLN A 115 0.80 -10.04 4.68
C GLN A 115 1.78 -11.19 4.96
N ALA A 116 1.35 -12.21 5.71
CA ALA A 116 2.18 -13.34 6.07
C ALA A 116 2.58 -14.18 4.85
N VAL A 117 1.70 -14.34 3.86
CA VAL A 117 2.04 -15.02 2.60
C VAL A 117 2.92 -14.14 1.72
N LEU A 118 2.65 -12.83 1.62
CA LEU A 118 3.47 -11.90 0.84
C LEU A 118 4.93 -11.85 1.32
N GLY A 119 5.16 -11.93 2.64
CA GLY A 119 6.52 -12.01 3.19
C GLY A 119 7.32 -13.26 2.77
N LEU A 120 6.64 -14.31 2.28
CA LEU A 120 7.24 -15.55 1.78
C LEU A 120 7.36 -15.58 0.26
N VAL A 121 6.27 -15.23 -0.45
CA VAL A 121 6.16 -15.44 -1.90
C VAL A 121 6.44 -14.19 -2.73
N GLU A 122 6.46 -13.02 -2.10
CA GLU A 122 6.86 -11.73 -2.69
C GLU A 122 7.92 -11.01 -1.81
N PRO A 123 8.99 -11.70 -1.34
CA PRO A 123 9.97 -11.13 -0.39
C PRO A 123 10.77 -9.96 -0.98
N GLN A 124 10.79 -9.84 -2.31
CA GLN A 124 11.36 -8.69 -3.01
C GLN A 124 10.55 -7.40 -2.81
N SER A 125 9.30 -7.47 -2.32
CA SER A 125 8.42 -6.30 -2.17
C SER A 125 7.81 -6.15 -0.78
N SER A 126 7.76 -7.22 0.03
CA SER A 126 7.18 -7.19 1.38
C SER A 126 7.89 -8.17 2.30
N THR A 127 7.83 -7.91 3.61
CA THR A 127 8.33 -8.82 4.65
C THR A 127 7.52 -8.65 5.92
N ILE A 128 7.54 -9.65 6.80
CA ILE A 128 6.94 -9.57 8.13
C ILE A 128 7.71 -8.64 9.08
N ALA A 129 8.95 -8.32 8.72
CA ALA A 129 9.82 -7.38 9.42
C ALA A 129 9.91 -6.01 8.72
N GLY A 130 8.88 -5.61 7.97
CA GLY A 130 8.88 -4.36 7.21
C GLY A 130 7.90 -3.34 7.76
N SER A 131 7.42 -2.47 6.87
CA SER A 131 6.33 -1.53 7.16
C SER A 131 5.14 -1.66 6.25
N ALA A 132 4.04 -1.11 6.74
CA ALA A 132 2.86 -0.90 5.94
C ALA A 132 2.05 0.32 6.42
N PHE A 133 1.21 0.81 5.52
CA PHE A 133 0.11 1.70 5.84
C PHE A 133 -1.21 1.03 5.47
N MET A 134 -2.19 1.08 6.36
CA MET A 134 -3.52 0.54 6.14
C MET A 134 -4.57 1.63 6.31
N MET A 135 -5.38 1.84 5.28
CA MET A 135 -6.65 2.55 5.39
C MET A 135 -7.75 1.53 5.67
N TYR A 136 -8.44 1.68 6.78
CA TYR A 136 -9.53 0.82 7.20
C TYR A 136 -10.84 1.61 7.23
N TYR A 137 -11.91 1.05 6.66
CA TYR A 137 -13.26 1.54 6.81
C TYR A 137 -14.11 0.52 7.56
N ASP A 138 -14.71 0.95 8.67
CA ASP A 138 -15.70 0.20 9.43
C ASP A 138 -17.08 0.55 8.89
N ALA A 139 -17.76 -0.41 8.27
CA ALA A 139 -19.09 -0.17 7.68
C ALA A 139 -20.19 0.01 8.73
N LYS A 140 -20.02 -0.53 9.94
CA LYS A 140 -20.99 -0.40 11.03
C LYS A 140 -20.94 0.99 11.64
N THR A 141 -19.74 1.52 11.88
CA THR A 141 -19.57 2.84 12.49
C THR A 141 -19.40 3.97 11.46
N GLN A 142 -19.24 3.62 10.18
CA GLN A 142 -18.94 4.53 9.08
C GLN A 142 -17.67 5.36 9.32
N LYS A 143 -16.69 4.80 10.04
CA LYS A 143 -15.44 5.48 10.37
C LYS A 143 -14.29 4.99 9.49
N VAL A 144 -13.44 5.93 9.10
CA VAL A 144 -12.17 5.64 8.44
C VAL A 144 -11.03 5.82 9.45
N THR A 145 -10.18 4.82 9.56
CA THR A 145 -8.98 4.84 10.43
C THR A 145 -7.74 4.59 9.57
N ALA A 146 -6.70 5.38 9.78
CA ALA A 146 -5.39 5.14 9.18
C ALA A 146 -4.46 4.49 10.21
N TYR A 147 -3.88 3.34 9.86
CA TYR A 147 -2.92 2.61 10.67
C TYR A 147 -1.52 2.74 10.07
N ASP A 148 -0.57 3.16 10.90
CA ASP A 148 0.84 3.43 10.57
C ASP A 148 1.74 2.39 11.24
N GLY A 149 2.27 1.47 10.42
CA GLY A 149 3.31 0.51 10.77
C GLY A 149 4.65 0.85 10.15
N ARG A 150 4.95 2.13 9.89
CA ARG A 150 6.23 2.60 9.33
C ARG A 150 7.39 2.35 10.29
N GLU A 151 8.53 1.92 9.78
CA GLU A 151 9.72 1.73 10.59
C GLU A 151 10.23 3.05 11.18
N THR A 152 10.92 2.96 12.31
CA THR A 152 11.62 4.11 12.92
C THR A 152 13.13 3.94 12.81
N ALA A 153 13.87 5.06 12.73
CA ALA A 153 15.31 5.04 12.96
C ALA A 153 15.61 4.62 14.42
N PRO A 154 16.74 3.92 14.67
CA PRO A 154 17.19 3.64 16.04
C PRO A 154 17.34 4.91 16.87
N ALA A 155 17.16 4.80 18.19
CA ALA A 155 17.33 5.92 19.12
C ALA A 155 18.75 6.51 19.10
N ALA A 156 19.76 5.71 18.74
CA ALA A 156 21.15 6.15 18.61
C ALA A 156 21.49 6.78 17.25
N ALA A 157 20.55 6.83 16.29
CA ALA A 157 20.81 7.44 14.99
C ALA A 157 20.84 8.97 15.08
N ASN A 158 21.80 9.61 14.42
CA ASN A 158 21.82 11.06 14.22
C ASN A 158 21.54 11.42 12.75
N GLU A 159 21.56 12.71 12.42
CA GLU A 159 21.22 13.21 11.08
C GLU A 159 22.20 12.80 9.96
N TYR A 160 23.37 12.25 10.32
CA TYR A 160 24.41 11.78 9.40
C TYR A 160 24.51 10.25 9.33
N TYR A 161 23.56 9.53 9.95
CA TYR A 161 23.55 8.07 10.10
C TYR A 161 23.72 7.27 8.80
N LEU A 162 23.27 7.82 7.67
CA LEU A 162 23.32 7.16 6.36
C LEU A 162 24.55 7.53 5.52
N ILE A 163 25.37 8.50 5.97
CA ILE A 163 26.52 9.00 5.21
C ILE A 163 27.84 8.90 5.97
N ARG A 164 27.84 8.40 7.22
CA ARG A 164 29.03 8.19 8.03
C ARG A 164 29.02 6.83 8.73
N GLN A 165 30.17 6.15 8.74
CA GLN A 165 30.39 4.96 9.57
C GLN A 165 30.47 5.30 11.06
N ASN A 166 31.29 6.29 11.40
CA ASN A 166 31.31 6.94 12.71
C ASN A 166 30.49 8.23 12.62
N ILE A 167 29.28 8.19 13.18
CA ILE A 167 28.30 9.27 13.03
C ILE A 167 28.69 10.57 13.72
N ASP A 168 29.64 10.51 14.67
CA ASP A 168 30.16 11.64 15.43
C ASP A 168 31.40 12.27 14.78
N ASP A 169 32.00 11.63 13.78
CA ASP A 169 33.18 12.11 13.07
C ASP A 169 32.83 12.63 11.68
N ALA A 170 32.95 13.95 11.48
CA ALA A 170 32.66 14.60 10.19
C ALA A 170 33.58 14.13 9.04
N SER A 171 34.75 13.57 9.35
CA SER A 171 35.69 13.01 8.38
C SER A 171 35.46 11.51 8.11
N SER A 172 34.52 10.88 8.82
CA SER A 172 34.22 9.46 8.66
C SER A 172 33.86 9.13 7.20
N PRO A 173 34.37 8.02 6.64
CA PRO A 173 33.94 7.55 5.34
C PRO A 173 32.45 7.18 5.33
N ALA A 174 31.89 7.07 4.12
CA ALA A 174 30.53 6.61 3.89
C ALA A 174 30.32 5.14 4.30
N PRO A 175 29.08 4.73 4.60
CA PRO A 175 28.75 3.34 4.90
C PRO A 175 29.13 2.39 3.77
N VAL A 176 29.66 1.23 4.15
CA VAL A 176 30.08 0.17 3.23
C VAL A 176 29.15 -1.06 3.32
N PRO A 177 28.98 -1.80 2.20
CA PRO A 177 29.47 -1.46 0.86
C PRO A 177 28.64 -0.33 0.21
N SER A 178 27.50 0.01 0.80
CA SER A 178 26.67 1.17 0.49
C SER A 178 25.73 1.43 1.68
N ALA A 179 25.07 2.58 1.73
CA ALA A 179 24.02 2.84 2.73
C ALA A 179 22.95 1.73 2.71
N ARG A 180 22.46 1.35 1.53
CA ARG A 180 21.42 0.32 1.36
C ARG A 180 21.82 -1.05 1.93
N ARG A 181 23.01 -1.57 1.60
CA ARG A 181 23.49 -2.88 2.07
C ARG A 181 24.21 -2.80 3.44
N SER A 182 24.20 -1.65 4.10
CA SER A 182 24.66 -1.53 5.48
C SER A 182 23.53 -1.84 6.47
N GLY A 183 23.86 -2.12 7.72
CA GLY A 183 22.87 -2.16 8.79
C GLY A 183 22.24 -0.78 9.08
N ARG A 184 22.82 0.32 8.57
CA ARG A 184 22.28 1.68 8.73
C ARG A 184 20.99 1.92 7.96
N SER A 185 20.67 1.10 6.97
CA SER A 185 19.39 1.23 6.26
C SER A 185 18.23 0.53 6.96
N ILE A 186 18.51 -0.38 7.89
CA ILE A 186 17.50 -1.22 8.53
C ILE A 186 16.77 -0.42 9.61
N GLY A 187 15.47 -0.19 9.39
CA GLY A 187 14.59 0.45 10.35
C GLY A 187 13.99 -0.56 11.32
N VAL A 188 13.51 -0.07 12.47
CA VAL A 188 12.82 -0.91 13.46
C VAL A 188 11.48 -1.40 12.86
N PRO A 189 11.28 -2.72 12.66
CA PRO A 189 10.11 -3.27 11.96
C PRO A 189 8.76 -2.89 12.57
N GLY A 190 7.78 -2.56 11.74
CA GLY A 190 6.49 -2.04 12.22
C GLY A 190 5.22 -2.78 11.82
N VAL A 191 5.26 -3.53 10.72
CA VAL A 191 4.05 -4.09 10.10
C VAL A 191 3.29 -5.04 11.02
N MET A 192 3.97 -5.94 11.75
CA MET A 192 3.30 -6.91 12.62
C MET A 192 2.68 -6.26 13.85
N ARG A 193 3.32 -5.24 14.45
CA ARG A 193 2.71 -4.48 15.55
C ARG A 193 1.48 -3.70 15.09
N MET A 194 1.51 -3.15 13.88
CA MET A 194 0.36 -2.45 13.29
C MET A 194 -0.81 -3.40 13.04
N LEU A 195 -0.52 -4.58 12.48
CA LEU A 195 -1.53 -5.60 12.22
C LEU A 195 -2.14 -6.17 13.50
N GLU A 196 -1.35 -6.42 14.55
CA GLU A 196 -1.84 -6.82 15.88
C GLU A 196 -2.75 -5.74 16.49
N MET A 197 -2.37 -4.45 16.36
CA MET A 197 -3.21 -3.33 16.80
C MET A 197 -4.57 -3.32 16.08
N ALA A 198 -4.58 -3.43 14.74
CA ALA A 198 -5.82 -3.49 13.97
C ALA A 198 -6.64 -4.74 14.28
N HIS A 199 -6.00 -5.89 14.49
CA HIS A 199 -6.66 -7.17 14.84
C HIS A 199 -7.39 -7.08 16.18
N ASN A 200 -6.75 -6.49 17.19
CA ASN A 200 -7.37 -6.32 18.50
C ASN A 200 -8.65 -5.46 18.45
N GLU A 201 -8.77 -4.54 17.48
CA GLU A 201 -9.94 -3.67 17.33
C GLU A 201 -10.99 -4.23 16.37
N HIS A 202 -10.58 -4.97 15.34
CA HIS A 202 -11.43 -5.30 14.18
C HIS A 202 -11.39 -6.78 13.77
N GLY A 203 -10.57 -7.59 14.42
CA GLY A 203 -10.45 -9.03 14.17
C GLY A 203 -11.72 -9.79 14.55
N LYS A 204 -12.01 -10.87 13.82
CA LYS A 204 -13.13 -11.78 14.07
C LYS A 204 -12.63 -13.19 14.37
N LEU A 205 -11.58 -13.65 13.69
CA LEU A 205 -10.94 -14.93 13.95
C LEU A 205 -9.80 -14.79 14.97
N LYS A 206 -9.40 -15.92 15.57
CA LYS A 206 -8.27 -15.93 16.50
C LYS A 206 -6.98 -15.69 15.73
N TRP A 207 -6.09 -14.85 16.29
CA TRP A 207 -4.79 -14.50 15.69
C TRP A 207 -4.02 -15.71 15.16
N ASN A 208 -3.95 -16.79 15.94
CA ASN A 208 -3.20 -17.99 15.57
C ASN A 208 -3.73 -18.72 14.34
N GLN A 209 -4.99 -18.52 13.95
CA GLN A 209 -5.61 -19.14 12.77
C GLN A 209 -5.31 -18.38 11.47
N LEU A 210 -4.74 -17.18 11.55
CA LEU A 210 -4.52 -16.31 10.39
C LEU A 210 -3.26 -16.66 9.59
N PHE A 211 -2.45 -17.58 10.10
CA PHE A 211 -1.11 -17.85 9.57
C PHE A 211 -0.98 -19.22 8.88
N ASP A 212 -2.02 -20.06 8.92
CA ASP A 212 -1.97 -21.45 8.44
C ASP A 212 -1.51 -21.55 6.99
N ASN A 213 -2.03 -20.68 6.10
CA ASN A 213 -1.62 -20.63 4.69
C ASN A 213 -0.11 -20.39 4.53
N SER A 214 0.44 -19.43 5.27
CA SER A 214 1.88 -19.11 5.18
C SER A 214 2.77 -20.22 5.75
N VAL A 215 2.33 -20.91 6.82
CA VAL A 215 3.04 -22.08 7.35
C VAL A 215 3.04 -23.22 6.35
N GLN A 216 1.87 -23.56 5.79
CA GLN A 216 1.74 -24.66 4.82
C GLN A 216 2.59 -24.41 3.57
N LEU A 217 2.57 -23.19 3.02
CA LEU A 217 3.39 -22.82 1.86
C LEU A 217 4.89 -22.83 2.18
N ALA A 218 5.28 -22.40 3.37
CA ALA A 218 6.69 -22.39 3.78
C ALA A 218 7.24 -23.82 3.96
N GLU A 219 6.44 -24.75 4.47
CA GLU A 219 6.87 -26.13 4.71
C GLU A 219 6.73 -27.06 3.51
N GLY A 220 5.54 -27.05 2.90
CA GLY A 220 5.21 -27.90 1.74
C GLY A 220 5.78 -27.35 0.43
N GLY A 221 6.15 -26.08 0.43
CA GLY A 221 6.74 -25.37 -0.69
C GLY A 221 5.74 -24.75 -1.64
N PHE A 222 6.23 -23.83 -2.46
CA PHE A 222 5.46 -23.15 -3.50
C PHE A 222 6.28 -23.01 -4.77
N LYS A 223 5.60 -22.81 -5.90
CA LYS A 223 6.23 -22.55 -7.19
C LYS A 223 6.78 -21.15 -7.22
N VAL A 224 8.08 -21.01 -7.50
CA VAL A 224 8.76 -19.71 -7.55
C VAL A 224 8.13 -18.86 -8.66
N PRO A 225 7.49 -17.71 -8.31
CA PRO A 225 6.89 -16.82 -9.29
C PRO A 225 7.94 -16.15 -10.19
N GLY A 226 7.53 -15.73 -11.38
CA GLY A 226 8.38 -15.07 -12.36
C GLY A 226 9.11 -13.85 -11.80
N ARG A 227 8.38 -13.01 -11.07
CA ARG A 227 8.95 -11.79 -10.47
C ARG A 227 9.91 -12.07 -9.31
N LEU A 228 9.70 -13.16 -8.56
CA LEU A 228 10.61 -13.57 -7.50
C LEU A 228 11.92 -14.10 -8.10
N ALA A 229 11.85 -15.01 -9.08
CA ALA A 229 13.05 -15.53 -9.74
C ALA A 229 13.89 -14.40 -10.37
N ALA A 230 13.23 -13.44 -11.05
CA ALA A 230 13.91 -12.27 -11.61
C ALA A 230 14.58 -11.42 -10.53
N ALA A 231 13.93 -11.24 -9.38
CA ALA A 231 14.51 -10.48 -8.26
C ALA A 231 15.67 -11.22 -7.58
N ILE A 232 15.61 -12.54 -7.45
CA ILE A 232 16.74 -13.35 -6.95
C ILE A 232 17.92 -13.19 -7.92
N GLN A 233 17.70 -13.38 -9.22
CA GLN A 233 18.74 -13.28 -10.23
C GLN A 233 19.36 -11.88 -10.29
N SER A 234 18.54 -10.82 -10.32
CA SER A 234 19.04 -9.44 -10.41
C SER A 234 19.82 -9.00 -9.17
N ASN A 235 19.57 -9.61 -8.01
CA ASN A 235 20.23 -9.29 -6.75
C ASN A 235 21.21 -10.38 -6.28
N ALA A 236 21.51 -11.37 -7.14
CA ALA A 236 22.23 -12.57 -6.74
C ALA A 236 23.57 -12.27 -6.07
N ALA A 237 24.34 -11.32 -6.61
CA ALA A 237 25.63 -10.91 -6.06
C ALA A 237 25.53 -10.32 -4.65
N SER A 238 24.45 -9.60 -4.32
CA SER A 238 24.26 -9.03 -2.98
C SER A 238 23.71 -10.05 -1.99
N LEU A 239 22.84 -10.96 -2.45
CA LEU A 239 22.28 -12.06 -1.66
C LEU A 239 23.35 -13.11 -1.32
N ALA A 240 24.31 -13.35 -2.22
CA ALA A 240 25.42 -14.29 -2.02
C ALA A 240 26.34 -13.94 -0.84
N LEU A 241 26.21 -12.73 -0.29
CA LEU A 241 26.99 -12.24 0.84
C LEU A 241 26.31 -12.48 2.20
N ASP A 242 25.15 -13.13 2.20
CA ASP A 242 24.36 -13.49 3.37
C ASP A 242 24.06 -15.00 3.35
N ALA A 243 24.50 -15.74 4.37
CA ALA A 243 24.40 -17.20 4.36
C ALA A 243 22.96 -17.70 4.45
N ASN A 244 22.07 -16.96 5.11
CA ASN A 244 20.65 -17.31 5.20
C ASN A 244 19.95 -17.08 3.86
N ALA A 245 20.32 -16.00 3.15
CA ALA A 245 19.84 -15.74 1.80
C ALA A 245 20.35 -16.80 0.81
N VAL A 246 21.63 -17.18 0.89
CA VAL A 246 22.21 -18.27 0.09
C VAL A 246 21.43 -19.56 0.29
N LYS A 247 21.26 -19.98 1.55
CA LYS A 247 20.51 -21.18 1.91
C LYS A 247 19.07 -21.18 1.38
N THR A 248 18.44 -20.01 1.29
CA THR A 248 17.02 -19.92 0.91
C THR A 248 16.82 -19.80 -0.60
N TYR A 249 17.64 -19.02 -1.29
CA TYR A 249 17.38 -18.62 -2.68
C TYR A 249 18.31 -19.27 -3.71
N PHE A 250 19.25 -20.11 -3.29
CA PHE A 250 20.21 -20.77 -4.17
C PHE A 250 20.28 -22.26 -3.88
N HIS A 251 20.55 -23.02 -4.94
CA HIS A 251 20.91 -24.43 -4.86
C HIS A 251 22.33 -24.59 -4.27
N PRO A 252 22.70 -25.79 -3.80
CA PRO A 252 24.04 -26.05 -3.23
C PRO A 252 25.21 -25.75 -4.18
N ASP A 253 24.97 -25.75 -5.49
CA ASP A 253 25.95 -25.40 -6.52
C ASP A 253 26.08 -23.88 -6.76
N GLY A 254 25.29 -23.07 -6.04
CA GLY A 254 25.27 -21.61 -6.14
C GLY A 254 24.36 -21.07 -7.24
N THR A 255 23.62 -21.91 -7.96
CA THR A 255 22.63 -21.45 -8.94
C THR A 255 21.37 -20.94 -8.24
N ALA A 256 20.79 -19.85 -8.74
CA ALA A 256 19.56 -19.29 -8.18
C ALA A 256 18.34 -20.14 -8.54
N TYR A 257 17.35 -20.23 -7.63
CA TYR A 257 16.07 -20.87 -7.94
C TYR A 257 15.40 -20.22 -9.16
N ALA A 258 14.99 -21.05 -10.11
CA ALA A 258 14.37 -20.63 -11.35
C ALA A 258 12.84 -20.59 -11.25
N VAL A 259 12.21 -19.88 -12.19
CA VAL A 259 10.76 -19.83 -12.37
C VAL A 259 10.17 -21.24 -12.43
N GLY A 260 9.18 -21.53 -11.58
CA GLY A 260 8.50 -22.84 -11.55
C GLY A 260 9.19 -23.96 -10.79
N GLU A 261 10.38 -23.72 -10.27
CA GLU A 261 10.96 -24.60 -9.26
C GLU A 261 10.14 -24.52 -7.96
N THR A 262 10.17 -25.59 -7.18
CA THR A 262 9.53 -25.61 -5.86
C THR A 262 10.56 -25.16 -4.81
N MET A 263 10.23 -24.11 -4.07
CA MET A 263 11.06 -23.59 -2.97
C MET A 263 10.34 -23.81 -1.63
N THR A 264 11.09 -24.16 -0.58
CA THR A 264 10.60 -24.25 0.81
C THR A 264 11.40 -23.29 1.68
N ASN A 265 10.84 -22.90 2.84
CA ASN A 265 11.50 -22.03 3.79
C ASN A 265 11.11 -22.43 5.22
N GLN A 266 11.77 -23.47 5.72
CA GLN A 266 11.50 -24.05 7.05
C GLN A 266 11.75 -23.04 8.19
N ASP A 267 12.74 -22.16 8.01
CA ASP A 267 13.06 -21.14 9.01
C ASP A 267 11.89 -20.12 9.13
N TYR A 268 11.32 -19.70 7.99
CA TYR A 268 10.13 -18.85 7.98
C TYR A 268 8.91 -19.53 8.60
N ALA A 269 8.68 -20.82 8.33
CA ALA A 269 7.60 -21.58 8.97
C ALA A 269 7.70 -21.56 10.49
N ARG A 270 8.90 -21.73 11.06
CA ARG A 270 9.13 -21.64 12.51
C ARG A 270 8.87 -20.23 13.06
N THR A 271 9.32 -19.20 12.34
CA THR A 271 9.06 -17.80 12.70
C THR A 271 7.57 -17.51 12.75
N ILE A 272 6.84 -17.85 11.70
CA ILE A 272 5.40 -17.65 11.61
C ILE A 272 4.65 -18.40 12.72
N ARG A 273 5.01 -19.65 13.02
CA ARG A 273 4.41 -20.38 14.16
C ARG A 273 4.65 -19.67 15.49
N THR A 274 5.83 -19.11 15.68
CA THR A 274 6.17 -18.37 16.90
C THR A 274 5.32 -17.11 17.02
N ILE A 275 5.10 -16.39 15.92
CA ILE A 275 4.20 -15.22 15.86
C ILE A 275 2.74 -15.64 16.08
N ALA A 276 2.30 -16.74 15.48
CA ALA A 276 0.94 -17.27 15.66
C ALA A 276 0.68 -17.65 17.12
N ALA A 277 1.66 -18.23 17.81
CA ALA A 277 1.53 -18.65 19.21
C ALA A 277 1.63 -17.48 20.21
N ASN A 278 2.50 -16.51 19.96
CA ASN A 278 2.89 -15.50 20.95
C ASN A 278 2.48 -14.06 20.58
N GLY A 279 1.72 -13.87 19.49
CA GLY A 279 1.39 -12.55 18.97
C GLY A 279 2.57 -11.88 18.25
N ALA A 280 2.37 -10.63 17.85
CA ALA A 280 3.43 -9.86 17.21
C ALA A 280 4.61 -9.61 18.15
N GLN A 281 4.40 -9.66 19.48
CA GLN A 281 5.43 -9.53 20.51
C GLN A 281 6.65 -10.45 20.30
N ALA A 282 6.47 -11.60 19.63
CA ALA A 282 7.57 -12.49 19.25
C ALA A 282 8.67 -11.79 18.43
N MET A 283 8.34 -10.77 17.63
CA MET A 283 9.28 -10.00 16.82
C MET A 283 10.01 -8.91 17.63
N TYR A 284 9.47 -8.51 18.79
CA TYR A 284 9.89 -7.33 19.55
C TYR A 284 10.58 -7.66 20.88
N SER A 285 10.60 -8.94 21.24
CA SER A 285 11.32 -9.46 22.39
C SER A 285 11.69 -10.92 22.20
N GLY A 286 12.66 -11.43 22.95
CA GLY A 286 13.07 -12.83 22.88
C GLY A 286 13.94 -13.17 21.66
N PRO A 287 13.98 -14.45 21.25
CA PRO A 287 14.98 -14.95 20.28
C PRO A 287 14.94 -14.27 18.91
N ILE A 288 13.75 -14.05 18.33
CA ILE A 288 13.63 -13.43 16.99
C ILE A 288 14.09 -11.97 17.05
N ALA A 289 13.70 -11.22 18.08
CA ALA A 289 14.17 -9.85 18.29
C ALA A 289 15.69 -9.77 18.43
N GLN A 290 16.30 -10.69 19.18
CA GLN A 290 17.75 -10.79 19.31
C GLN A 290 18.41 -11.13 17.97
N ALA A 291 17.82 -12.02 17.18
CA ALA A 291 18.32 -12.39 15.86
C ALA A 291 18.28 -11.19 14.89
N ILE A 292 17.21 -10.41 14.89
CA ILE A 292 17.08 -9.17 14.10
C ILE A 292 18.20 -8.20 14.45
N VAL A 293 18.41 -7.91 15.74
CA VAL A 293 19.46 -6.98 16.19
C VAL A 293 20.85 -7.49 15.81
N ASN A 294 21.13 -8.77 16.09
CA ASN A 294 22.42 -9.38 15.74
C ASN A 294 22.69 -9.29 14.24
N LYS A 295 21.67 -9.55 13.42
CA LYS A 295 21.81 -9.49 11.96
C LYS A 295 22.05 -8.06 11.47
N ALA A 296 21.30 -7.10 12.00
CA ALA A 296 21.47 -5.69 11.65
C ALA A 296 22.82 -5.11 12.13
N GLN A 297 23.40 -5.65 13.20
CA GLN A 297 24.69 -5.24 13.75
C GLN A 297 25.90 -5.98 13.15
N GLN A 298 25.71 -6.81 12.13
CA GLN A 298 26.84 -7.46 11.45
C GLN A 298 27.81 -6.42 10.87
N SER A 299 29.10 -6.62 11.13
CA SER A 299 30.18 -5.75 10.63
C SER A 299 30.87 -6.31 9.38
N VAL A 300 30.58 -7.56 9.01
CA VAL A 300 31.08 -8.24 7.82
C VAL A 300 30.01 -9.19 7.28
N GLY A 301 30.06 -9.45 5.98
CA GLY A 301 29.23 -10.46 5.32
C GLY A 301 29.60 -11.87 5.73
N ASP A 302 28.69 -12.80 5.44
CA ASP A 302 28.88 -14.22 5.73
C ASP A 302 29.73 -14.92 4.65
N ASP A 303 30.03 -14.22 3.55
CA ASP A 303 30.90 -14.66 2.46
C ASP A 303 32.34 -14.94 2.92
N ALA A 304 33.07 -15.73 2.12
CA ALA A 304 34.44 -16.11 2.42
C ALA A 304 35.39 -14.90 2.53
N ALA A 305 35.14 -13.81 1.78
CA ALA A 305 35.96 -12.61 1.82
C ALA A 305 35.63 -11.70 3.02
N LYS A 306 34.61 -12.03 3.83
CA LYS A 306 34.14 -11.21 4.96
C LYS A 306 33.94 -9.76 4.55
N THR A 307 33.18 -9.58 3.47
CA THR A 307 32.93 -8.26 2.86
C THR A 307 32.49 -7.25 3.94
N PRO A 308 33.20 -6.11 4.13
CA PRO A 308 32.87 -5.16 5.20
C PRO A 308 31.45 -4.61 5.10
N ILE A 309 30.78 -4.51 6.25
CA ILE A 309 29.43 -3.97 6.40
C ILE A 309 29.45 -2.93 7.52
N THR A 310 28.89 -1.75 7.29
CA THR A 310 28.68 -0.80 8.38
C THR A 310 27.49 -1.26 9.24
N PRO A 311 27.67 -1.53 10.55
CA PRO A 311 26.63 -2.10 11.38
C PRO A 311 25.55 -1.07 11.72
N SER A 312 24.33 -1.55 11.99
CA SER A 312 23.27 -0.76 12.61
C SER A 312 23.62 -0.37 14.05
N LEU A 313 23.03 0.72 14.56
CA LEU A 313 23.02 1.05 15.99
C LEU A 313 21.71 0.63 16.68
N MET A 314 20.85 -0.13 15.99
CA MET A 314 19.63 -0.69 16.56
C MET A 314 19.95 -1.59 17.75
N THR A 315 19.13 -1.51 18.79
CA THR A 315 19.20 -2.31 20.01
C THR A 315 17.90 -3.06 20.24
N LEU A 316 17.90 -4.01 21.18
CA LEU A 316 16.67 -4.64 21.65
C LEU A 316 15.68 -3.62 22.26
N ASN A 317 16.18 -2.54 22.85
CA ASN A 317 15.33 -1.47 23.38
C ASN A 317 14.55 -0.79 22.26
N ASP A 318 15.18 -0.54 21.10
CA ASP A 318 14.49 0.04 19.95
C ASP A 318 13.31 -0.85 19.49
N LEU A 319 13.53 -2.18 19.40
CA LEU A 319 12.46 -3.13 19.07
C LEU A 319 11.37 -3.14 20.15
N SER A 320 11.74 -3.30 21.42
CA SER A 320 10.75 -3.42 22.51
C SER A 320 9.90 -2.16 22.71
N ASN A 321 10.47 -0.98 22.40
CA ASN A 321 9.79 0.31 22.51
C ASN A 321 9.03 0.73 21.25
N TYR A 322 9.13 -0.03 20.15
CA TYR A 322 8.41 0.30 18.93
C TYR A 322 6.90 0.30 19.15
N GLN A 323 6.25 1.34 18.65
CA GLN A 323 4.80 1.45 18.62
C GLN A 323 4.32 1.76 17.20
N ALA A 324 3.37 0.96 16.72
CA ALA A 324 2.53 1.36 15.60
C ALA A 324 1.60 2.51 16.04
N LYS A 325 1.06 3.28 15.08
CA LYS A 325 0.21 4.44 15.37
C LYS A 325 -1.12 4.36 14.65
N LYS A 326 -2.18 4.81 15.32
CA LYS A 326 -3.42 5.24 14.66
C LYS A 326 -3.31 6.72 14.31
N ARG A 327 -3.77 7.09 13.12
CA ARG A 327 -3.74 8.47 12.63
C ARG A 327 -5.10 8.84 12.04
N ASP A 328 -5.40 10.14 12.11
CA ASP A 328 -6.54 10.69 11.41
C ASP A 328 -6.26 10.70 9.91
N ALA A 329 -7.16 10.09 9.14
CA ALA A 329 -7.08 10.05 7.70
C ALA A 329 -7.13 11.45 7.07
N ILE A 330 -6.44 11.63 5.94
CA ILE A 330 -6.66 12.81 5.10
C ILE A 330 -7.93 12.59 4.31
N CYS A 331 -8.99 13.32 4.63
CA CYS A 331 -10.28 13.21 3.94
C CYS A 331 -10.71 14.55 3.32
N PHE A 332 -11.20 14.52 2.09
CA PHE A 332 -11.61 15.71 1.33
C PHE A 332 -12.71 15.38 0.31
N THR A 333 -13.44 16.40 -0.15
CA THR A 333 -14.45 16.26 -1.21
C THR A 333 -13.83 16.40 -2.59
N TYR A 334 -14.29 15.61 -3.56
CA TYR A 334 -13.93 15.72 -4.97
C TYR A 334 -15.18 15.70 -5.86
N ARG A 335 -15.26 16.64 -6.82
CA ARG A 335 -16.37 16.83 -7.77
C ARG A 335 -17.75 16.97 -7.11
N SER A 336 -17.79 17.47 -5.86
CA SER A 336 -18.98 17.57 -4.99
C SER A 336 -19.77 16.26 -4.72
N GLN A 337 -19.34 15.14 -5.29
CA GLN A 337 -20.07 13.87 -5.29
C GLN A 337 -19.27 12.73 -4.65
N TYR A 338 -17.99 12.96 -4.36
CA TYR A 338 -17.12 11.97 -3.75
C TYR A 338 -16.46 12.52 -2.51
N HIS A 339 -16.32 11.66 -1.50
CA HIS A 339 -15.51 11.87 -0.32
C HIS A 339 -14.34 10.89 -0.38
N VAL A 340 -13.12 11.42 -0.48
CA VAL A 340 -11.89 10.63 -0.68
C VAL A 340 -11.08 10.69 0.61
N CYS A 341 -10.68 9.53 1.13
CA CYS A 341 -9.83 9.40 2.30
C CYS A 341 -8.55 8.63 1.97
N THR A 342 -7.40 9.13 2.40
CA THR A 342 -6.08 8.57 2.09
C THR A 342 -5.09 8.76 3.24
N MET A 343 -3.90 8.17 3.12
CA MET A 343 -2.93 8.05 4.21
C MET A 343 -2.30 9.39 4.62
N PRO A 344 -2.32 9.77 5.92
CA PRO A 344 -1.63 10.94 6.43
C PRO A 344 -0.10 10.76 6.54
N PRO A 345 0.66 11.83 6.86
CA PRO A 345 2.06 11.73 7.25
C PRO A 345 2.31 10.65 8.32
N PRO A 346 3.44 9.91 8.25
CA PRO A 346 4.65 10.22 7.47
C PRO A 346 4.58 9.82 5.99
N SER A 347 3.45 9.31 5.49
CA SER A 347 3.26 9.26 4.04
C SER A 347 3.04 10.66 3.46
N SER A 348 3.76 10.97 2.39
CA SER A 348 3.52 12.10 1.51
C SER A 348 2.47 11.81 0.44
N GLY A 349 2.19 10.52 0.21
CA GLY A 349 1.31 10.06 -0.86
C GLY A 349 -0.10 10.63 -0.75
N GLY A 350 -0.69 10.61 0.45
CA GLY A 350 -2.06 11.08 0.63
C GLY A 350 -2.23 12.59 0.44
N ILE A 351 -1.28 13.40 0.92
CA ILE A 351 -1.29 14.86 0.66
C ILE A 351 -1.16 15.10 -0.85
N ALA A 352 -0.22 14.44 -1.52
CA ALA A 352 -0.03 14.65 -2.95
C ALA A 352 -1.24 14.21 -3.79
N VAL A 353 -1.89 13.08 -3.46
CA VAL A 353 -3.16 12.67 -4.09
C VAL A 353 -4.25 13.72 -3.86
N ALA A 354 -4.40 14.22 -2.63
CA ALA A 354 -5.40 15.24 -2.30
C ALA A 354 -5.17 16.55 -3.06
N GLN A 355 -3.92 17.02 -3.11
CA GLN A 355 -3.55 18.22 -3.84
C GLN A 355 -3.77 18.06 -5.35
N THR A 356 -3.33 16.95 -5.93
CA THR A 356 -3.52 16.69 -7.37
C THR A 356 -5.00 16.67 -7.73
N LEU A 357 -5.84 15.94 -6.99
CA LEU A 357 -7.29 15.92 -7.26
C LEU A 357 -7.95 17.28 -7.03
N GLY A 358 -7.61 18.01 -5.97
CA GLY A 358 -8.19 19.34 -5.74
C GLY A 358 -7.73 20.39 -6.75
N ILE A 359 -6.54 20.24 -7.36
CA ILE A 359 -6.12 21.02 -8.52
C ILE A 359 -6.97 20.65 -9.75
N LEU A 360 -7.07 19.35 -10.05
CA LEU A 360 -7.83 18.81 -11.20
C LEU A 360 -9.33 19.11 -11.14
N GLU A 361 -9.89 19.32 -9.94
CA GLU A 361 -11.30 19.72 -9.73
C GLU A 361 -11.66 21.03 -10.46
N ASN A 362 -10.66 21.84 -10.84
CA ASN A 362 -10.84 23.10 -11.57
C ASN A 362 -10.88 22.94 -13.11
N PHE A 363 -10.72 21.74 -13.63
CA PHE A 363 -10.72 21.44 -15.06
C PHE A 363 -11.81 20.41 -15.41
N ASP A 364 -12.35 20.46 -16.63
CA ASP A 364 -13.32 19.47 -17.13
C ASP A 364 -12.61 18.21 -17.65
N LEU A 365 -12.25 17.31 -16.73
CA LEU A 365 -11.56 16.06 -17.05
C LEU A 365 -12.46 15.08 -17.83
N ALA A 366 -13.78 15.17 -17.67
CA ALA A 366 -14.72 14.26 -18.33
C ALA A 366 -14.64 14.39 -19.87
N SER A 367 -14.38 15.59 -20.37
CA SER A 367 -14.16 15.86 -21.80
C SER A 367 -12.86 15.28 -22.38
N TYR A 368 -12.00 14.69 -21.55
CA TYR A 368 -10.67 14.18 -21.92
C TYR A 368 -10.50 12.69 -21.66
N ALA A 369 -11.60 11.93 -21.62
CA ALA A 369 -11.60 10.49 -21.40
C ALA A 369 -10.75 9.71 -22.44
N PRO A 370 -10.22 8.53 -22.08
CA PRO A 370 -9.48 7.67 -23.01
C PRO A 370 -10.32 7.23 -24.19
N THR A 371 -9.67 6.98 -25.33
CA THR A 371 -10.29 6.31 -26.48
C THR A 371 -10.16 4.79 -26.32
N GLN A 372 -11.18 4.05 -26.76
CA GLN A 372 -11.25 2.58 -26.70
C GLN A 372 -11.05 1.99 -25.28
N PRO A 373 -11.80 2.45 -24.25
CA PRO A 373 -11.62 2.00 -22.87
C PRO A 373 -11.83 0.50 -22.65
N GLU A 374 -12.56 -0.18 -23.54
CA GLU A 374 -12.71 -1.64 -23.57
C GLU A 374 -11.39 -2.40 -23.83
N ASN A 375 -10.41 -1.72 -24.43
CA ASN A 375 -9.06 -2.23 -24.69
C ASN A 375 -8.12 -1.87 -23.53
N GLU A 376 -8.26 -2.56 -22.41
CA GLU A 376 -7.36 -2.42 -21.25
C GLU A 376 -7.32 -1.00 -20.66
N GLY A 377 -8.46 -0.32 -20.65
CA GLY A 377 -8.57 1.09 -20.21
C GLY A 377 -8.30 2.10 -21.33
N GLY A 378 -7.78 1.68 -22.48
CA GLY A 378 -7.65 2.51 -23.68
C GLY A 378 -6.44 3.45 -23.68
N VAL A 379 -6.38 4.32 -24.70
CA VAL A 379 -5.33 5.33 -24.84
C VAL A 379 -5.80 6.65 -24.24
N PRO A 380 -5.15 7.17 -23.18
CA PRO A 380 -5.56 8.44 -22.59
C PRO A 380 -5.34 9.59 -23.57
N SER A 381 -6.15 10.64 -23.46
CA SER A 381 -5.99 11.82 -24.31
C SER A 381 -4.75 12.64 -23.91
N VAL A 382 -4.19 13.38 -24.87
CA VAL A 382 -3.03 14.27 -24.63
C VAL A 382 -3.35 15.29 -23.52
N MET A 383 -4.53 15.91 -23.54
CA MET A 383 -4.93 16.87 -22.52
C MET A 383 -5.18 16.22 -21.15
N GLY A 384 -5.72 15.00 -21.10
CA GLY A 384 -5.86 14.25 -19.86
C GLY A 384 -4.51 13.99 -19.20
N VAL A 385 -3.53 13.47 -19.95
CA VAL A 385 -2.17 13.22 -19.45
C VAL A 385 -1.45 14.52 -19.08
N HIS A 386 -1.59 15.57 -19.89
CA HIS A 386 -1.00 16.89 -19.61
C HIS A 386 -1.52 17.45 -18.28
N LEU A 387 -2.84 17.60 -18.11
CA LEU A 387 -3.41 18.19 -16.89
C LEU A 387 -3.03 17.40 -15.63
N VAL A 388 -3.10 16.08 -15.68
CA VAL A 388 -2.71 15.21 -14.55
C VAL A 388 -1.22 15.39 -14.23
N SER A 389 -0.34 15.31 -15.23
CA SER A 389 1.12 15.43 -15.01
C SER A 389 1.54 16.81 -14.51
N GLU A 390 0.85 17.88 -14.91
CA GLU A 390 1.13 19.25 -14.45
C GLU A 390 0.63 19.47 -13.02
N ALA A 391 -0.55 18.94 -12.68
CA ALA A 391 -1.07 18.96 -11.31
C ALA A 391 -0.17 18.16 -10.35
N GLU A 392 0.31 16.99 -10.79
CA GLU A 392 1.25 16.19 -10.02
C GLU A 392 2.57 16.93 -9.77
N ARG A 393 3.17 17.58 -10.76
CA ARG A 393 4.40 18.39 -10.54
C ARG A 393 4.24 19.39 -9.41
N LEU A 394 3.11 20.10 -9.37
CA LEU A 394 2.79 21.06 -8.32
C LEU A 394 2.65 20.40 -6.94
N ALA A 395 2.02 19.23 -6.87
CA ALA A 395 1.84 18.46 -5.65
C ALA A 395 3.15 17.82 -5.15
N TYR A 396 3.96 17.25 -6.06
CA TYR A 396 5.30 16.75 -5.74
C TYR A 396 6.21 17.88 -5.25
N ALA A 397 6.15 19.07 -5.85
CA ALA A 397 6.94 20.21 -5.36
C ALA A 397 6.63 20.55 -3.89
N ASP A 398 5.35 20.53 -3.49
CA ASP A 398 4.94 20.75 -2.11
C ASP A 398 5.36 19.60 -1.20
N ARG A 399 5.13 18.35 -1.64
CA ARG A 399 5.50 17.16 -0.87
C ARG A 399 7.00 17.10 -0.59
N ASP A 400 7.81 17.46 -1.57
CA ASP A 400 9.27 17.38 -1.53
C ASP A 400 9.85 18.40 -0.55
N LYS A 401 9.19 19.55 -0.39
CA LYS A 401 9.64 20.61 0.50
C LYS A 401 9.11 20.48 1.93
N TYR A 402 7.86 20.04 2.11
CA TYR A 402 7.15 20.23 3.39
C TYR A 402 6.79 18.96 4.14
N VAL A 403 6.61 17.82 3.45
CA VAL A 403 6.00 16.65 4.09
C VAL A 403 7.05 15.71 4.64
N ALA A 404 6.94 15.36 5.92
CA ALA A 404 7.76 14.40 6.64
C ALA A 404 6.97 13.82 7.83
N ASP A 405 7.62 13.09 8.73
CA ASP A 405 7.01 12.65 9.99
C ASP A 405 6.58 13.84 10.86
N THR A 406 5.26 14.00 11.02
CA THR A 406 4.65 15.10 11.78
C THR A 406 4.81 14.97 13.29
N ASP A 407 5.27 13.82 13.78
CA ASP A 407 5.70 13.68 15.17
C ASP A 407 7.01 14.44 15.46
N PHE A 408 7.72 14.87 14.41
CA PHE A 408 9.03 15.55 14.50
C PHE A 408 9.06 16.90 13.80
N VAL A 409 8.42 17.02 12.64
CA VAL A 409 8.41 18.24 11.83
C VAL A 409 6.97 18.59 11.49
N ALA A 410 6.47 19.68 12.06
CA ALA A 410 5.14 20.17 11.74
C ALA A 410 5.02 20.52 10.25
N LEU A 411 3.88 20.20 9.65
CA LEU A 411 3.51 20.73 8.35
C LEU A 411 3.35 22.26 8.43
N PRO A 412 3.57 22.98 7.33
CA PRO A 412 3.55 24.44 7.34
C PRO A 412 2.13 25.00 7.53
N ALA A 413 2.05 26.31 7.81
CA ALA A 413 0.79 27.02 8.06
C ALA A 413 -0.08 26.32 9.13
N GLN A 414 -1.32 25.95 8.82
CA GLN A 414 -2.23 25.25 9.74
C GLN A 414 -2.21 23.72 9.53
N GLY A 415 -1.13 23.20 8.94
CA GLY A 415 -0.95 21.77 8.67
C GLY A 415 -1.70 21.30 7.44
N ILE A 416 -2.25 20.08 7.50
CA ILE A 416 -2.90 19.41 6.36
C ILE A 416 -3.99 20.31 5.75
N SER A 417 -4.82 20.94 6.58
CA SER A 417 -5.94 21.77 6.14
C SER A 417 -5.51 22.92 5.22
N SER A 418 -4.35 23.53 5.46
CA SER A 418 -3.80 24.59 4.59
C SER A 418 -3.30 24.05 3.27
N MET A 419 -2.67 22.87 3.28
CA MET A 419 -2.07 22.28 2.08
C MET A 419 -3.11 21.73 1.10
N ILE A 420 -4.31 21.37 1.58
CA ILE A 420 -5.42 20.85 0.77
C ILE A 420 -6.59 21.83 0.63
N ASP A 421 -6.43 23.07 1.07
CA ASP A 421 -7.48 24.08 1.00
C ASP A 421 -7.88 24.39 -0.46
N LYS A 422 -9.19 24.50 -0.72
CA LYS A 422 -9.70 24.69 -2.09
C LYS A 422 -9.23 26.01 -2.73
N ALA A 423 -9.09 27.08 -1.98
CA ALA A 423 -8.61 28.36 -2.52
C ALA A 423 -7.11 28.27 -2.86
N TYR A 424 -6.32 27.60 -2.02
CA TYR A 424 -4.92 27.29 -2.33
C TYR A 424 -4.79 26.44 -3.60
N LEU A 425 -5.51 25.33 -3.69
CA LEU A 425 -5.43 24.43 -4.84
C LEU A 425 -5.95 25.08 -6.13
N LYS A 426 -6.95 25.96 -6.06
CA LYS A 426 -7.38 26.78 -7.19
C LYS A 426 -6.28 27.75 -7.66
N LYS A 427 -5.54 28.37 -6.74
CA LYS A 427 -4.37 29.20 -7.09
C LYS A 427 -3.29 28.37 -7.78
N ARG A 428 -3.05 27.15 -7.29
CA ARG A 428 -2.10 26.21 -7.91
C ARG A 428 -2.55 25.78 -9.31
N ALA A 429 -3.85 25.49 -9.49
CA ALA A 429 -4.43 25.18 -10.80
C ALA A 429 -4.21 26.30 -11.82
N GLY A 430 -4.25 27.57 -11.40
CA GLY A 430 -3.96 28.72 -12.27
C GLY A 430 -2.52 28.81 -12.79
N LEU A 431 -1.60 27.95 -12.31
CA LEU A 431 -0.23 27.85 -12.82
C LEU A 431 -0.10 26.89 -14.02
N ILE A 432 -1.12 26.08 -14.30
CA ILE A 432 -1.11 25.11 -15.40
C ILE A 432 -1.46 25.85 -16.70
N ASN A 433 -0.54 25.82 -17.66
CA ASN A 433 -0.77 26.31 -19.02
C ASN A 433 -1.18 25.14 -19.92
N THR A 434 -2.41 25.17 -20.46
CA THR A 434 -2.96 24.07 -21.27
C THR A 434 -2.17 23.79 -22.56
N GLU A 435 -1.33 24.72 -23.02
CA GLU A 435 -0.54 24.59 -24.24
C GLU A 435 0.92 24.24 -24.01
N LYS A 436 1.43 24.33 -22.78
CA LYS A 436 2.84 24.13 -22.51
C LYS A 436 3.10 23.58 -21.11
N SER A 437 3.93 22.54 -21.01
CA SER A 437 4.40 22.03 -19.73
C SER A 437 5.27 23.04 -19.00
N MET A 438 5.05 23.18 -17.69
CA MET A 438 5.88 23.96 -16.77
C MET A 438 7.25 23.34 -16.54
N GLY A 439 7.42 22.05 -16.86
CA GLY A 439 8.65 21.30 -16.63
C GLY A 439 8.87 21.00 -15.15
N VAL A 440 9.43 21.96 -14.40
CA VAL A 440 9.68 21.81 -12.96
C VAL A 440 8.86 22.87 -12.23
N ALA A 441 8.04 22.43 -11.28
CA ALA A 441 7.21 23.29 -10.45
C ALA A 441 7.99 23.84 -9.25
N THR A 442 7.70 25.10 -8.90
CA THR A 442 8.06 25.66 -7.60
C THR A 442 7.00 25.25 -6.56
N ALA A 443 7.45 24.81 -5.38
CA ALA A 443 6.57 24.55 -4.24
C ALA A 443 5.76 25.81 -3.89
N GLY A 444 4.52 25.65 -3.43
CA GLY A 444 3.74 26.74 -2.88
C GLY A 444 4.45 27.38 -1.70
N ASP A 445 4.26 28.69 -1.53
CA ASP A 445 4.86 29.41 -0.43
C ASP A 445 3.95 29.40 0.79
N PHE A 446 4.40 28.73 1.85
CA PHE A 446 3.76 28.71 3.16
C PHE A 446 4.63 29.40 4.23
N ASN A 447 5.51 30.33 3.83
CA ASN A 447 6.46 31.03 4.71
C ASN A 447 7.36 30.08 5.51
N SER A 448 7.86 29.03 4.85
CA SER A 448 8.73 28.03 5.46
C SER A 448 10.10 27.98 4.76
N SER A 449 11.15 27.91 5.58
CA SER A 449 12.54 27.79 5.16
C SER A 449 12.98 26.34 4.90
N ALA A 450 12.07 25.36 4.92
CA ALA A 450 12.41 23.96 4.69
C ALA A 450 13.12 23.76 3.33
N ALA A 451 14.18 22.96 3.34
CA ALA A 451 14.89 22.55 2.13
C ALA A 451 14.11 21.48 1.35
N ILE A 452 14.35 21.43 0.03
CA ILE A 452 13.75 20.44 -0.86
C ILE A 452 14.46 19.10 -0.68
N ASP A 453 13.70 18.07 -0.33
CA ASP A 453 14.17 16.69 -0.34
C ASP A 453 14.23 16.13 -1.76
N LYS A 454 15.33 15.47 -2.10
CA LYS A 454 15.59 14.86 -3.42
C LYS A 454 15.69 13.33 -3.36
N THR A 455 15.32 12.75 -2.23
CA THR A 455 15.36 11.30 -2.02
C THR A 455 14.49 10.57 -3.05
N VAL A 456 15.01 9.46 -3.55
CA VAL A 456 14.31 8.59 -4.50
C VAL A 456 13.80 7.38 -3.72
N GLU A 457 12.49 7.18 -3.71
CA GLU A 457 11.87 6.04 -3.02
C GLU A 457 11.63 4.86 -3.99
N HIS A 458 11.79 3.62 -3.50
CA HIS A 458 11.67 2.39 -4.29
C HIS A 458 10.48 1.50 -3.87
N GLY A 459 10.47 0.27 -4.40
CA GLY A 459 9.36 -0.69 -4.49
C GLY A 459 8.47 -0.93 -3.26
N THR A 460 7.35 -1.58 -3.51
CA THR A 460 6.32 -1.92 -2.51
C THR A 460 5.41 -3.02 -3.10
N THR A 461 4.41 -3.48 -2.32
CA THR A 461 3.25 -4.23 -2.80
C THR A 461 1.95 -3.64 -2.22
N GLN A 462 0.82 -3.96 -2.84
CA GLN A 462 -0.51 -3.45 -2.50
C GLN A 462 -1.50 -4.61 -2.47
N PHE A 463 -2.48 -4.50 -1.58
CA PHE A 463 -3.71 -5.28 -1.68
C PHE A 463 -4.92 -4.50 -1.18
N THR A 464 -6.09 -4.91 -1.65
CA THR A 464 -7.39 -4.31 -1.30
C THR A 464 -8.38 -5.42 -0.99
N ILE A 465 -9.14 -5.27 0.10
CA ILE A 465 -10.03 -6.29 0.65
C ILE A 465 -11.35 -5.66 1.05
N VAL A 466 -12.46 -6.32 0.73
CA VAL A 466 -13.78 -6.06 1.31
C VAL A 466 -14.30 -7.34 1.93
N ASP A 467 -14.75 -7.29 3.19
CA ASP A 467 -15.30 -8.44 3.90
C ASP A 467 -16.83 -8.53 3.80
N ALA A 468 -17.39 -9.65 4.29
CA ALA A 468 -18.84 -9.91 4.28
C ALA A 468 -19.65 -8.95 5.19
N TYR A 469 -18.97 -8.20 6.06
CA TYR A 469 -19.57 -7.19 6.94
C TYR A 469 -19.54 -5.78 6.31
N GLY A 470 -18.97 -5.65 5.11
CA GLY A 470 -18.82 -4.39 4.38
C GLY A 470 -17.59 -3.58 4.77
N ASN A 471 -16.75 -4.07 5.69
CA ASN A 471 -15.52 -3.37 6.06
C ASN A 471 -14.50 -3.47 4.93
N VAL A 472 -13.67 -2.44 4.81
CA VAL A 472 -12.72 -2.31 3.71
C VAL A 472 -11.32 -2.07 4.24
N VAL A 473 -10.34 -2.78 3.66
CA VAL A 473 -8.92 -2.53 3.84
C VAL A 473 -8.32 -2.16 2.48
N SER A 474 -7.60 -1.04 2.43
CA SER A 474 -6.58 -0.77 1.40
C SER A 474 -5.24 -0.66 2.10
N MET A 475 -4.28 -1.52 1.75
CA MET A 475 -3.00 -1.60 2.44
C MET A 475 -1.83 -1.71 1.47
N THR A 476 -0.83 -0.85 1.69
CA THR A 476 0.46 -0.90 0.99
C THR A 476 1.53 -1.35 1.98
N SER A 477 2.30 -2.37 1.63
CA SER A 477 3.40 -2.93 2.44
C SER A 477 4.71 -2.88 1.66
N THR A 478 5.85 -2.86 2.35
CA THR A 478 7.15 -2.65 1.71
C THR A 478 8.36 -3.24 2.43
N VAL A 479 9.43 -3.43 1.65
CA VAL A 479 10.83 -3.62 2.10
C VAL A 479 11.75 -2.46 1.68
N GLU A 480 11.18 -1.40 1.13
CA GLU A 480 11.83 -0.35 0.33
C GLU A 480 12.31 -0.88 -1.03
N SER A 481 13.57 -1.25 -1.17
CA SER A 481 14.13 -1.69 -2.44
C SER A 481 13.91 -3.18 -2.66
N SER A 482 14.02 -3.65 -3.90
CA SER A 482 13.90 -5.08 -4.22
C SER A 482 14.84 -5.94 -3.37
N MET A 483 14.29 -6.82 -2.52
CA MET A 483 15.01 -7.64 -1.52
C MET A 483 15.60 -6.86 -0.31
N GLY A 484 15.11 -5.64 -0.06
CA GLY A 484 15.46 -4.81 1.08
C GLY A 484 16.95 -4.52 1.19
N SER A 485 17.48 -4.72 2.40
CA SER A 485 18.89 -4.54 2.75
C SER A 485 19.77 -5.75 2.39
N PHE A 486 19.18 -6.82 1.85
CA PHE A 486 19.79 -8.14 1.62
C PHE A 486 20.15 -8.93 2.88
N HIS A 487 19.87 -8.40 4.07
CA HIS A 487 20.07 -9.14 5.32
C HIS A 487 18.88 -10.07 5.56
N MET A 488 19.15 -11.36 5.71
CA MET A 488 18.12 -12.37 5.97
C MET A 488 18.30 -12.98 7.36
N VAL A 489 17.19 -13.10 8.10
CA VAL A 489 17.16 -13.64 9.46
C VAL A 489 15.92 -14.50 9.64
N ASP A 490 16.07 -15.68 10.24
CA ASP A 490 14.97 -16.61 10.55
C ASP A 490 13.95 -16.79 9.41
N GLY A 491 14.44 -16.85 8.18
CA GLY A 491 13.63 -17.08 6.98
C GLY A 491 13.00 -15.84 6.33
N PHE A 492 13.25 -14.61 6.81
CA PHE A 492 12.72 -13.38 6.22
C PHE A 492 13.80 -12.30 6.00
N LEU A 493 13.56 -11.40 5.05
CA LEU A 493 14.45 -10.27 4.77
C LEU A 493 14.18 -9.07 5.68
N LEU A 494 15.22 -8.33 6.03
CA LEU A 494 15.17 -7.03 6.69
C LEU A 494 15.15 -5.90 5.66
N THR A 495 14.35 -4.87 5.92
CA THR A 495 14.17 -3.73 5.01
C THR A 495 15.40 -2.86 4.94
N ASN A 496 15.47 -2.01 3.92
CA ASN A 496 16.42 -0.89 3.88
C ASN A 496 15.70 0.46 4.05
N GLN A 497 14.57 0.49 4.77
CA GLN A 497 13.65 1.62 4.74
C GLN A 497 14.25 2.97 5.14
N LEU A 498 15.28 3.00 5.98
CA LEU A 498 15.86 4.27 6.41
C LEU A 498 16.48 5.04 5.24
N THR A 499 16.73 4.42 4.07
CA THR A 499 17.17 5.14 2.86
C THR A 499 16.11 6.07 2.28
N ASP A 500 14.85 5.99 2.73
CA ASP A 500 13.82 6.97 2.40
C ASP A 500 13.99 8.29 3.18
N PHE A 501 14.90 8.38 4.15
CA PHE A 501 15.33 9.68 4.68
C PHE A 501 16.25 10.40 3.71
N SER A 502 16.20 11.73 3.74
CA SER A 502 17.24 12.56 3.16
C SER A 502 18.57 12.29 3.86
N ALA A 503 19.52 11.72 3.13
CA ALA A 503 20.84 11.40 3.63
C ALA A 503 21.66 12.67 3.95
N GLN A 504 21.38 13.77 3.25
CA GLN A 504 21.94 15.08 3.53
C GLN A 504 20.93 15.88 4.37
N PRO A 505 21.24 16.26 5.61
CA PRO A 505 20.26 16.87 6.50
C PRO A 505 19.97 18.33 6.18
N MET A 506 20.82 18.99 5.39
CA MET A 506 20.72 20.40 5.03
C MET A 506 21.00 20.62 3.54
N ASP A 507 20.45 21.69 2.98
CA ASP A 507 20.86 22.21 1.68
C ASP A 507 22.16 23.03 1.75
N SER A 508 22.62 23.53 0.61
CA SER A 508 23.82 24.38 0.51
C SER A 508 23.71 25.72 1.23
N SER A 509 22.50 26.14 1.61
CA SER A 509 22.23 27.38 2.34
C SER A 509 22.11 27.14 3.86
N GLY A 510 22.26 25.91 4.32
CA GLY A 510 22.13 25.52 5.72
C GLY A 510 20.69 25.29 6.19
N ASN A 511 19.71 25.28 5.28
CA ASN A 511 18.32 24.98 5.65
C ASN A 511 18.14 23.48 5.85
N LEU A 512 17.44 23.11 6.92
CA LEU A 512 17.17 21.70 7.22
C LEU A 512 16.15 21.10 6.24
N VAL A 513 16.42 19.87 5.82
CA VAL A 513 15.45 19.04 5.11
C VAL A 513 14.45 18.48 6.12
N ALA A 514 13.15 18.61 5.83
CA ALA A 514 12.08 18.13 6.72
C ALA A 514 12.20 16.62 6.96
N ASN A 515 12.54 15.85 5.92
CA ASN A 515 12.71 14.40 5.94
C ASN A 515 14.17 13.97 6.20
N ARG A 516 14.97 14.73 6.96
CA ARG A 516 16.28 14.25 7.45
C ARG A 516 16.12 13.18 8.53
N VAL A 517 17.16 12.37 8.73
CA VAL A 517 17.23 11.37 9.81
C VAL A 517 17.20 12.04 11.18
N GLN A 518 16.40 11.50 12.10
CA GLN A 518 16.41 11.85 13.52
C GLN A 518 16.14 10.58 14.36
N PRO A 519 16.60 10.51 15.63
CA PRO A 519 16.30 9.39 16.52
C PRO A 519 14.79 9.07 16.57
N ASN A 520 14.41 7.80 16.46
CA ASN A 520 13.01 7.33 16.54
C ASN A 520 12.04 7.87 15.48
N LYS A 521 12.52 8.66 14.51
CA LYS A 521 11.70 9.23 13.46
C LYS A 521 11.37 8.21 12.39
N ARG A 522 10.21 8.35 11.74
CA ARG A 522 9.81 7.56 10.58
C ARG A 522 10.28 8.23 9.28
N PRO A 523 10.90 7.50 8.33
CA PRO A 523 11.21 8.08 7.03
C PRO A 523 9.92 8.33 6.25
N ARG A 524 9.89 9.46 5.51
CA ARG A 524 8.77 9.80 4.62
C ARG A 524 8.49 8.66 3.65
N SER A 525 7.23 8.45 3.31
CA SER A 525 6.83 7.46 2.30
C SER A 525 6.06 8.11 1.16
N THR A 526 5.85 7.36 0.09
CA THR A 526 5.00 7.74 -1.06
C THR A 526 3.72 6.89 -1.13
N MET A 527 3.57 5.90 -0.24
CA MET A 527 2.42 4.98 -0.20
C MET A 527 1.08 5.71 0.02
N ALA A 528 0.11 5.51 -0.86
CA ALA A 528 -1.19 6.21 -0.83
C ALA A 528 -2.39 5.24 -0.94
N PRO A 529 -2.54 4.27 -0.01
CA PRO A 529 -3.78 3.49 0.06
C PRO A 529 -4.96 4.47 0.22
N THR A 530 -6.00 4.31 -0.59
CA THR A 530 -7.06 5.31 -0.75
C THR A 530 -8.44 4.66 -0.80
N LEU A 531 -9.39 5.28 -0.11
CA LEU A 531 -10.80 4.92 -0.06
C LEU A 531 -11.64 6.07 -0.63
N VAL A 532 -12.72 5.73 -1.33
CA VAL A 532 -13.66 6.68 -1.92
C VAL A 532 -15.07 6.28 -1.54
N PHE A 533 -15.86 7.27 -1.14
CA PHE A 533 -17.28 7.16 -0.83
C PHE A 533 -18.08 8.10 -1.72
N LYS A 534 -19.33 7.76 -2.03
CA LYS A 534 -20.26 8.71 -2.64
C LYS A 534 -20.78 9.69 -1.58
N GLY A 535 -21.00 10.93 -2.00
CA GLY A 535 -21.44 12.03 -1.14
C GLY A 535 -20.26 12.83 -0.58
N THR A 536 -20.48 13.48 0.56
CA THR A 536 -19.53 14.44 1.16
C THR A 536 -18.92 13.95 2.48
N ALA A 537 -19.23 12.72 2.90
CA ALA A 537 -18.72 12.07 4.11
C ALA A 537 -18.55 10.56 3.88
N PRO A 538 -17.81 9.83 4.75
CA PRO A 538 -17.77 8.38 4.71
C PRO A 538 -19.18 7.77 4.90
N GLY A 539 -19.44 6.63 4.25
CA GLY A 539 -20.75 5.97 4.30
C GLY A 539 -21.00 5.05 3.11
N ASP A 540 -21.44 5.61 1.99
CA ASP A 540 -21.67 4.82 0.76
C ASP A 540 -20.34 4.52 0.07
N PHE A 541 -19.67 3.45 0.53
CA PHE A 541 -18.42 2.98 -0.05
C PHE A 541 -18.57 2.78 -1.56
N TYR A 542 -17.62 3.38 -2.30
CA TYR A 542 -17.61 3.34 -3.76
C TYR A 542 -16.40 2.61 -4.31
N MET A 543 -15.20 2.90 -3.79
CA MET A 543 -13.96 2.39 -4.34
C MET A 543 -12.86 2.35 -3.29
N ALA A 544 -12.04 1.32 -3.33
CA ALA A 544 -10.75 1.26 -2.65
C ALA A 544 -9.68 0.92 -3.67
N THR A 545 -8.56 1.62 -3.60
CA THR A 545 -7.42 1.40 -4.48
C THR A 545 -6.12 1.76 -3.78
N GLY A 546 -5.03 1.42 -4.42
CA GLY A 546 -3.66 1.73 -4.04
C GLY A 546 -2.75 1.12 -5.08
N SER A 547 -1.46 1.42 -4.99
CA SER A 547 -0.49 0.84 -5.92
C SER A 547 0.89 0.81 -5.29
N PRO A 548 1.74 -0.13 -5.69
CA PRO A 548 3.15 -0.05 -5.49
C PRO A 548 3.91 0.73 -6.58
N GLY A 549 5.17 1.09 -6.30
CA GLY A 549 6.03 1.79 -7.27
C GLY A 549 7.00 2.82 -6.71
N GLY A 550 7.23 2.87 -5.40
CA GLY A 550 8.08 3.89 -4.79
C GLY A 550 7.62 5.31 -5.13
N GLY A 551 8.51 6.11 -5.69
CA GLY A 551 8.22 7.49 -6.10
C GLY A 551 7.02 7.65 -7.06
N THR A 552 6.60 6.60 -7.80
CA THR A 552 5.50 6.68 -8.77
C THR A 552 4.12 6.27 -8.23
N ILE A 553 4.01 5.86 -6.95
CA ILE A 553 2.74 5.41 -6.35
C ILE A 553 1.63 6.45 -6.52
N ILE A 554 1.93 7.72 -6.26
CA ILE A 554 0.96 8.82 -6.40
C ILE A 554 0.39 8.86 -7.83
N GLN A 555 1.25 8.70 -8.85
CA GLN A 555 0.85 8.74 -10.26
C GLN A 555 -0.15 7.63 -10.59
N TYR A 556 0.14 6.41 -10.17
CA TYR A 556 -0.75 5.28 -10.43
C TYR A 556 -2.08 5.42 -9.70
N VAL A 557 -2.06 5.87 -8.44
CA VAL A 557 -3.28 6.10 -7.64
C VAL A 557 -4.12 7.22 -8.25
N VAL A 558 -3.52 8.37 -8.59
CA VAL A 558 -4.22 9.50 -9.22
C VAL A 558 -4.83 9.08 -10.55
N LYS A 559 -4.06 8.43 -11.44
CA LYS A 559 -4.58 7.93 -12.73
C LYS A 559 -5.80 7.04 -12.52
N THR A 560 -5.72 6.09 -11.59
CA THR A 560 -6.82 5.15 -11.35
C THR A 560 -8.04 5.85 -10.73
N LEU A 561 -7.85 6.83 -9.84
CA LEU A 561 -8.92 7.67 -9.31
C LEU A 561 -9.57 8.53 -10.41
N VAL A 562 -8.80 9.21 -11.25
CA VAL A 562 -9.33 9.98 -12.40
C VAL A 562 -10.08 9.06 -13.37
N GLY A 563 -9.51 7.89 -13.67
CA GLY A 563 -10.13 6.88 -14.52
C GLY A 563 -11.52 6.46 -14.03
N ALA A 564 -11.66 6.14 -12.75
CA ALA A 564 -12.95 5.74 -12.19
C ALA A 564 -13.91 6.92 -11.95
N LEU A 565 -13.40 8.04 -11.42
CA LEU A 565 -14.24 9.14 -10.90
C LEU A 565 -14.61 10.15 -11.99
N ASP A 566 -13.71 10.48 -12.90
CA ASP A 566 -13.97 11.44 -13.99
C ASP A 566 -14.34 10.72 -15.29
N TRP A 567 -13.61 9.66 -15.66
CA TRP A 567 -13.79 8.95 -16.93
C TRP A 567 -14.73 7.75 -16.86
N LYS A 568 -15.27 7.44 -15.66
CA LYS A 568 -16.27 6.39 -15.42
C LYS A 568 -15.84 4.99 -15.88
N LEU A 569 -14.54 4.73 -15.89
CA LEU A 569 -13.98 3.41 -16.14
C LEU A 569 -14.37 2.44 -15.01
N ASP A 570 -14.58 1.17 -15.36
CA ASP A 570 -14.76 0.13 -14.35
C ASP A 570 -13.46 -0.19 -13.60
N ALA A 571 -13.54 -1.07 -12.58
CA ALA A 571 -12.41 -1.41 -11.73
C ALA A 571 -11.21 -1.97 -12.52
N GLN A 572 -11.45 -2.79 -13.54
CA GLN A 572 -10.38 -3.39 -14.35
C GLN A 572 -9.85 -2.40 -15.37
N GLN A 573 -10.71 -1.64 -16.05
CA GLN A 573 -10.31 -0.61 -17.00
C GLN A 573 -9.44 0.47 -16.35
N ALA A 574 -9.86 1.01 -15.20
CA ALA A 574 -9.09 2.03 -14.47
C ALA A 574 -7.73 1.50 -13.95
N THR A 575 -7.68 0.20 -13.65
CA THR A 575 -6.48 -0.51 -13.21
C THR A 575 -5.52 -0.77 -14.37
N SER A 576 -6.01 -1.32 -15.48
CA SER A 576 -5.24 -1.66 -16.68
C SER A 576 -4.71 -0.43 -17.42
N LEU A 577 -5.46 0.69 -17.41
CA LEU A 577 -5.17 1.92 -18.14
C LEU A 577 -3.67 2.24 -18.20
N VAL A 578 -3.18 2.70 -19.36
CA VAL A 578 -1.77 3.12 -19.55
C VAL A 578 -1.28 3.93 -18.36
N ASN A 579 -0.21 3.47 -17.69
CA ASN A 579 0.38 4.23 -16.60
C ASN A 579 0.99 5.52 -17.14
N PHE A 580 0.66 6.66 -16.55
CA PHE A 580 1.26 7.94 -16.87
C PHE A 580 1.32 8.82 -15.64
N GLY A 581 2.12 9.89 -15.73
CA GLY A 581 2.25 10.91 -14.68
C GLY A 581 3.65 11.49 -14.61
N ALA A 582 3.86 12.41 -13.69
CA ALA A 582 5.16 13.05 -13.47
C ALA A 582 5.44 13.28 -11.98
N THR A 583 6.68 13.01 -11.56
CA THR A 583 7.21 13.64 -10.37
C THR A 583 7.49 15.13 -10.66
N ASN A 584 8.02 15.89 -9.70
CA ASN A 584 8.45 17.25 -9.98
C ASN A 584 9.72 17.30 -10.86
N SER A 585 9.54 17.06 -12.17
CA SER A 585 10.60 17.03 -13.17
C SER A 585 10.05 17.34 -14.58
N ALA A 586 10.92 17.76 -15.50
CA ALA A 586 10.54 17.92 -16.90
C ALA A 586 10.08 16.61 -17.58
N THR A 587 10.37 15.46 -16.96
CA THR A 587 10.01 14.15 -17.49
C THR A 587 8.56 13.79 -17.13
N THR A 588 7.81 13.31 -18.12
CA THR A 588 6.52 12.66 -17.95
C THR A 588 6.66 11.19 -18.35
N ASN A 589 6.25 10.29 -17.46
CA ASN A 589 6.20 8.86 -17.74
C ASN A 589 4.96 8.55 -18.57
N VAL A 590 5.11 7.71 -19.59
CA VAL A 590 4.02 7.09 -20.35
C VAL A 590 4.40 5.65 -20.61
N ASP A 591 3.77 4.72 -19.91
CA ASP A 591 4.11 3.31 -19.98
C ASP A 591 3.81 2.71 -21.35
N SER A 592 4.83 2.08 -21.95
CA SER A 592 4.73 1.39 -23.25
C SER A 592 4.68 -0.13 -23.15
N SER A 593 4.49 -0.69 -21.94
CA SER A 593 4.49 -2.14 -21.72
C SER A 593 3.34 -2.87 -22.44
N ASN A 594 2.21 -2.20 -22.67
CA ASN A 594 1.14 -2.72 -23.51
C ASN A 594 1.42 -2.42 -25.00
N THR A 595 2.01 -3.37 -25.69
CA THR A 595 2.39 -3.24 -27.11
C THR A 595 1.20 -3.33 -28.08
N SER A 596 -0.01 -3.64 -27.60
CA SER A 596 -1.21 -3.66 -28.45
C SER A 596 -1.84 -2.27 -28.63
N LEU A 597 -1.40 -1.26 -27.88
CA LEU A 597 -1.90 0.11 -27.97
C LEU A 597 -0.95 0.99 -28.81
N ASP A 598 -1.49 1.75 -29.76
CA ASP A 598 -0.70 2.76 -30.47
C ASP A 598 -0.66 4.08 -29.68
N LEU A 599 0.50 4.34 -29.07
CA LEU A 599 0.73 5.54 -28.26
C LEU A 599 1.44 6.68 -29.02
N LYS A 600 1.74 6.52 -30.33
CA LYS A 600 2.55 7.50 -31.07
C LYS A 600 1.94 8.89 -31.09
N ALA A 601 0.64 8.99 -31.34
CA ALA A 601 -0.07 10.27 -31.36
C ALA A 601 -0.13 10.93 -29.97
N LEU A 602 -0.28 10.12 -28.92
CA LEU A 602 -0.23 10.60 -27.53
C LEU A 602 1.15 11.18 -27.20
N VAL A 603 2.22 10.42 -27.48
CA VAL A 603 3.61 10.84 -27.23
C VAL A 603 3.93 12.12 -27.99
N ALA A 604 3.69 12.14 -29.31
CA ALA A 604 3.97 13.32 -30.14
C ALA A 604 3.18 14.55 -29.69
N GLY A 605 1.91 14.38 -29.27
CA GLY A 605 1.09 15.48 -28.76
C GLY A 605 1.61 16.04 -27.43
N LEU A 606 2.13 15.19 -26.54
CA LEU A 606 2.75 15.64 -25.29
C LEU A 606 4.09 16.33 -25.54
N GLU A 607 4.91 15.80 -26.45
CA GLU A 607 6.17 16.44 -26.86
C GLU A 607 5.93 17.81 -27.49
N ALA A 608 4.88 17.97 -28.30
CA ALA A 608 4.47 19.26 -28.85
C ALA A 608 4.08 20.28 -27.77
N LYS A 609 3.57 19.82 -26.62
CA LYS A 609 3.33 20.64 -25.42
C LYS A 609 4.57 20.80 -24.55
N GLY A 610 5.74 20.30 -24.96
CA GLY A 610 7.02 20.47 -24.27
C GLY A 610 7.32 19.47 -23.16
N HIS A 611 6.57 18.37 -23.05
CA HIS A 611 6.91 17.28 -22.12
C HIS A 611 8.13 16.51 -22.62
N LYS A 612 9.04 16.13 -21.72
CA LYS A 612 10.09 15.12 -22.03
C LYS A 612 9.55 13.73 -21.70
N ILE A 613 9.24 12.92 -22.70
CA ILE A 613 8.62 11.62 -22.46
C ILE A 613 9.63 10.55 -22.06
N ASN A 614 9.29 9.80 -21.01
CA ASN A 614 9.93 8.55 -20.65
C ASN A 614 8.95 7.40 -20.91
N SER A 615 9.25 6.58 -21.91
CA SER A 615 8.39 5.46 -22.31
C SER A 615 8.76 4.13 -21.67
N ALA A 616 9.68 4.11 -20.69
CA ALA A 616 10.11 2.88 -20.03
C ALA A 616 8.94 2.18 -19.33
N ALA A 617 8.94 0.85 -19.37
CA ALA A 617 7.93 0.01 -18.72
C ALA A 617 7.77 0.38 -17.24
N GLN A 618 6.52 0.58 -16.81
CA GLN A 618 6.18 1.02 -15.46
C GLN A 618 5.58 -0.15 -14.66
N SER A 619 6.36 -0.82 -13.80
CA SER A 619 5.86 -1.96 -13.01
C SER A 619 5.03 -1.53 -11.80
N SER A 620 3.78 -1.14 -12.04
CA SER A 620 2.74 -0.94 -11.01
C SER A 620 2.21 -2.27 -10.50
N GLY A 621 1.26 -2.23 -9.56
CA GLY A 621 0.57 -3.38 -8.98
C GLY A 621 -0.73 -2.92 -8.32
N VAL A 622 -1.49 -2.15 -9.10
CA VAL A 622 -2.76 -1.55 -8.67
C VAL A 622 -3.75 -2.66 -8.29
N ALA A 623 -4.36 -2.52 -7.12
CA ALA A 623 -5.39 -3.44 -6.63
C ALA A 623 -6.65 -2.64 -6.33
N THR A 624 -7.68 -2.76 -7.18
CA THR A 624 -8.89 -1.94 -7.10
C THR A 624 -10.11 -2.80 -6.81
N ILE A 625 -10.91 -2.39 -5.83
CA ILE A 625 -12.27 -2.90 -5.61
C ILE A 625 -13.24 -1.73 -5.67
N MET A 626 -14.29 -1.85 -6.48
CA MET A 626 -15.40 -0.90 -6.55
C MET A 626 -16.70 -1.57 -6.11
N ARG A 627 -17.63 -0.78 -5.58
CA ARG A 627 -19.01 -1.20 -5.30
C ARG A 627 -19.96 -0.57 -6.30
N ILE A 628 -20.63 -1.41 -7.09
CA ILE A 628 -21.60 -0.98 -8.10
C ILE A 628 -23.02 -1.28 -7.64
N ALA A 629 -23.93 -0.34 -7.89
CA ALA A 629 -25.35 -0.59 -7.75
C ALA A 629 -25.84 -1.38 -8.98
N VAL A 630 -26.65 -2.40 -8.76
CA VAL A 630 -27.30 -3.17 -9.82
C VAL A 630 -28.80 -2.99 -9.66
N GLN A 631 -29.48 -2.60 -10.74
CA GLN A 631 -30.91 -2.29 -10.69
C GLN A 631 -31.71 -3.52 -10.21
N ASN A 632 -32.55 -3.32 -9.19
CA ASN A 632 -33.37 -4.35 -8.57
C ASN A 632 -32.58 -5.54 -7.96
N GLN A 633 -31.30 -5.36 -7.66
CA GLN A 633 -30.45 -6.37 -7.04
C GLN A 633 -29.60 -5.77 -5.90
N LYS A 634 -28.98 -6.63 -5.09
CA LYS A 634 -27.97 -6.18 -4.13
C LYS A 634 -26.78 -5.60 -4.89
N ALA A 635 -26.18 -4.55 -4.33
CA ALA A 635 -24.93 -4.00 -4.85
C ALA A 635 -23.86 -5.09 -4.89
N LYS A 636 -23.02 -5.05 -5.93
CA LYS A 636 -21.95 -6.02 -6.15
C LYS A 636 -20.59 -5.36 -5.98
N TYR A 637 -19.61 -6.14 -5.56
CA TYR A 637 -18.21 -5.77 -5.63
C TYR A 637 -17.64 -6.13 -6.98
N VAL A 638 -16.81 -5.24 -7.54
CA VAL A 638 -16.14 -5.40 -8.82
C VAL A 638 -14.65 -5.19 -8.60
N GLY A 639 -13.85 -6.20 -8.92
CA GLY A 639 -12.41 -6.17 -8.73
C GLY A 639 -11.69 -5.97 -10.06
N GLY A 640 -10.63 -5.18 -10.02
CA GLY A 640 -9.65 -5.04 -11.09
C GLY A 640 -8.24 -5.26 -10.55
N VAL A 641 -7.44 -6.01 -11.31
CA VAL A 641 -6.06 -6.35 -10.93
C VAL A 641 -5.07 -5.93 -12.01
N ASP A 642 -3.90 -5.46 -11.60
CA ASP A 642 -2.92 -4.91 -12.53
C ASP A 642 -2.41 -5.97 -13.53
N PRO A 643 -2.49 -5.70 -14.85
CA PRO A 643 -1.93 -6.59 -15.86
C PRO A 643 -0.40 -6.68 -15.83
N ARG A 644 0.29 -5.78 -15.12
CA ARG A 644 1.76 -5.72 -15.07
C ARG A 644 2.39 -6.59 -13.98
N ARG A 645 1.56 -7.26 -13.17
CA ARG A 645 1.98 -8.23 -12.13
C ARG A 645 1.13 -9.49 -12.20
N GLU A 646 1.47 -10.45 -11.36
CA GLU A 646 0.91 -11.81 -11.33
C GLU A 646 -0.41 -11.90 -10.52
N GLY A 647 -0.86 -10.80 -9.92
CA GLY A 647 -2.04 -10.76 -9.05
C GLY A 647 -3.34 -11.24 -9.71
N ILE A 648 -4.30 -11.62 -8.88
CA ILE A 648 -5.66 -12.01 -9.32
C ILE A 648 -6.73 -11.37 -8.43
N VAL A 649 -7.99 -11.54 -8.84
CA VAL A 649 -9.18 -11.19 -8.04
C VAL A 649 -9.85 -12.49 -7.58
N LEU A 650 -10.13 -12.62 -6.28
CA LEU A 650 -10.94 -13.72 -5.73
C LEU A 650 -12.07 -13.14 -4.84
N GLY A 651 -13.13 -13.92 -4.64
CA GLY A 651 -14.26 -13.53 -3.80
C GLY A 651 -15.21 -14.68 -3.53
N ASN A 652 -16.43 -14.34 -3.12
CA ASN A 652 -17.55 -15.28 -3.06
C ASN A 652 -17.92 -15.75 -4.48
N GLY A 653 -18.02 -17.06 -4.67
CA GLY A 653 -18.12 -17.73 -5.98
C GLY A 653 -16.75 -17.98 -6.66
N ALA A 654 -16.76 -18.78 -7.73
CA ALA A 654 -15.59 -18.93 -8.58
C ALA A 654 -15.53 -17.75 -9.57
N LEU A 655 -14.37 -17.09 -9.68
CA LEU A 655 -14.20 -15.85 -10.45
C LEU A 655 -13.31 -16.00 -11.68
#